data_AF-A0A416VTX2-F1
#
_entry.id   AF-A0A416VTX2-F1
#
_cell.length_a   1.000
_cell.length_b   1.000
_cell.length_c   1.000
_cell.angle_alpha   90.00
_cell.angle_beta   90.00
_cell.angle_gamma   90.00
#
_symmetry.space_group_name_H-M   'P 1'
#
loop_
_entity.id
_entity.type
_entity.pdbx_description
1 polymer ?
#
loop_
_entity_poly.entity_id
_entity_poly.type
_entity_poly.pdbx_seq_one_letter_code
_entity_poly.pdbx_strand_id
1 'polypeptide(L)'
;MKTHYLKLWIFIVGLVIVLNLNAQEEYTYRVPDVQWENSFGNHRAVLRIDQTSPVVSLDFHWRRHDREVEKHAFLIVNAQTGDTVRNVQRLQVDNENCKLLFGPVEQGTYYFYYLSYEPYKGQGGFHGHYYPVEASLAQNWLRELDGIKTEIPAAVVEAVESRTQFDRFYPMEVIATKSEESAYQQTHPALCWIFPEDRSCPVRMFDHIPNKWLKVVPGTTFSGTAQRNEYYAFQLALWNGNQPLPEITYQTDGLNNGDCHIPSQAITCFNTEGTNPYGSPFKINLQISSHAVQPLWFGVDIKEDQPAGIYTGDIKIYSKDKLLFTVPVSIIVDEAVLADRGDSEIWRHSRLRWLNSTRGINHDVVKPYIPVGMKKNALSCLGRNILIGKDTPLPLQVKAWNNEILSSSIKLIVETNEGIKCLKAKPVFDNGTGDAISWQWRASDNDLKIDCKATLEFDGWMNYIYTVTPTQAINVKDIRMEIPMKEKVAKYVVGMGLHGQEIPQSYHGTWDAPIENRLWPFDSFWIGSAHAGLHCELRGSAYTGPLLNLYHPAYPDSWYNEGKGGFTIEKQKHQVVATIYSGERQLKQDEPIIFDFALLVTPVKEIDYKSQFTDRYYHSLGRPEVTDADVEDGVKIINIHHANEYNPFINYPFLSVDKLKDFTRKWHKKGCKVKIYYTIRELTSAATEIWALRSLGNEIFDTGKGGGYPWLREHLVDGYRPQWYHPLDKEVNGIVADAAIQSSPDMNSRWYNYYIEGLAWIIENADIDGLYLDDVAYDRRILKRMRRVMDEVKPGCIIDLHSNTGFSKGPVNQYAEFFPYINKVWFGESFVYNKMKPVNWLVESSGIPFGLMGDMLHAGGNQWLGMQYGMTSRYAWFTEGIKCDPRPVWKVWDDFGIRDAYMVGFWEDNPIVTSTDTEVKVTSYVKDDRVLLSIGNYGNELKEIRLNIDWKRLKISPKNARIKAPYIKGFQDAGEYSLSEILSVPAKKGLILYLE
;
A
#
# COMPACT_ATOMS: atom_id res chain seq x y z
N MET A 1 -86.75 22.33 4.12
CA MET A 1 -87.23 21.86 5.43
C MET A 1 -87.11 20.34 5.47
N LYS A 2 -86.22 19.84 6.35
CA LYS A 2 -86.16 18.49 6.93
C LYS A 2 -86.47 17.28 6.02
N THR A 3 -85.42 16.57 5.57
CA THR A 3 -85.22 15.10 5.67
C THR A 3 -84.27 14.55 4.59
N HIS A 4 -83.05 15.09 4.42
CA HIS A 4 -81.98 14.41 3.64
C HIS A 4 -80.57 14.55 4.25
N TYR A 5 -80.48 14.85 5.55
CA TYR A 5 -79.20 15.05 6.27
C TYR A 5 -78.87 13.96 7.31
N LEU A 6 -79.48 12.76 7.22
CA LEU A 6 -79.31 11.71 8.24
C LEU A 6 -78.82 10.35 7.71
N LYS A 7 -78.29 10.30 6.49
CA LYS A 7 -77.59 9.10 5.95
C LYS A 7 -76.14 9.35 5.51
N LEU A 8 -75.64 10.58 5.71
CA LEU A 8 -74.26 10.96 5.37
C LEU A 8 -73.32 11.07 6.61
N TRP A 9 -73.79 10.67 7.79
CA TRP A 9 -73.03 10.74 9.05
C TRP A 9 -72.69 9.38 9.67
N ILE A 10 -73.08 8.26 9.04
CA ILE A 10 -72.76 6.90 9.51
C ILE A 10 -71.69 6.20 8.64
N PHE A 11 -71.25 6.82 7.54
CA PHE A 11 -70.16 6.31 6.71
C PHE A 11 -68.82 7.05 6.90
N ILE A 12 -68.75 8.05 7.79
CA ILE A 12 -67.55 8.88 8.08
C ILE A 12 -67.02 8.69 9.52
N VAL A 13 -67.62 7.78 10.31
CA VAL A 13 -67.09 7.40 11.65
C VAL A 13 -66.74 5.91 11.73
N GLY A 14 -66.88 5.15 10.63
CA GLY A 14 -66.55 3.73 10.52
C GLY A 14 -65.20 3.40 9.89
N LEU A 15 -64.35 4.41 9.65
CA LEU A 15 -63.03 4.24 9.00
C LEU A 15 -61.94 5.06 9.72
N VAL A 16 -61.91 5.03 11.05
CA VAL A 16 -60.77 5.48 11.89
C VAL A 16 -60.58 4.48 13.04
N ILE A 17 -60.47 3.20 12.71
CA ILE A 17 -59.72 2.21 13.51
C ILE A 17 -59.09 1.24 12.49
N VAL A 18 -58.20 1.77 11.64
CA VAL A 18 -57.04 0.97 11.26
C VAL A 18 -56.06 1.21 12.38
N LEU A 19 -55.74 0.14 13.10
CA LEU A 19 -54.63 0.12 14.04
C LEU A 19 -53.38 0.59 13.29
N ASN A 20 -53.05 1.88 13.41
CA ASN A 20 -51.69 2.36 13.33
C ASN A 20 -50.97 1.76 14.55
N LEU A 21 -50.61 0.48 14.48
CA LEU A 21 -49.44 -0.05 15.18
C LEU A 21 -48.21 0.38 14.37
N ASN A 22 -48.06 1.70 14.19
CA ASN A 22 -46.72 2.25 14.04
C ASN A 22 -46.15 2.21 15.45
N ALA A 23 -45.28 1.24 15.72
CA ALA A 23 -44.40 1.32 16.87
C ALA A 23 -43.63 2.64 16.74
N GLN A 24 -44.07 3.64 17.51
CA GLN A 24 -43.26 4.82 17.79
C GLN A 24 -41.94 4.29 18.37
N GLU A 25 -40.80 4.72 17.86
CA GLU A 25 -39.51 4.33 18.43
C GLU A 25 -39.56 4.65 19.93
N GLU A 26 -39.39 3.61 20.78
CA GLU A 26 -39.54 3.73 22.25
C GLU A 26 -38.58 4.75 22.87
N TYR A 27 -37.49 5.05 22.18
CA TYR A 27 -36.42 5.95 22.59
C TYR A 27 -35.72 6.55 21.35
N THR A 28 -34.88 7.57 21.56
CA THR A 28 -34.21 8.31 20.46
C THR A 28 -32.73 7.93 20.30
N TYR A 29 -32.21 7.96 19.07
CA TYR A 29 -30.77 7.79 18.80
C TYR A 29 -30.10 9.15 18.60
N ARG A 30 -28.99 9.42 19.29
CA ARG A 30 -28.24 10.69 19.14
C ARG A 30 -26.74 10.55 19.45
N VAL A 31 -25.99 11.62 19.17
CA VAL A 31 -24.62 11.81 19.67
C VAL A 31 -24.71 12.85 20.79
N PRO A 32 -24.10 12.64 21.97
CA PRO A 32 -24.19 13.59 23.07
C PRO A 32 -23.37 14.86 22.77
N ASP A 33 -23.73 15.98 23.40
CA ASP A 33 -22.95 17.22 23.31
C ASP A 33 -21.57 17.10 23.97
N VAL A 34 -21.45 16.23 24.97
CA VAL A 34 -20.20 15.97 25.70
C VAL A 34 -19.85 14.49 25.56
N GLN A 35 -18.70 14.24 24.92
CA GLN A 35 -18.13 12.90 24.80
C GLN A 35 -17.67 12.39 26.16
N TRP A 36 -17.83 11.09 26.40
CA TRP A 36 -17.28 10.42 27.58
C TRP A 36 -15.91 9.77 27.29
N GLU A 37 -15.25 9.30 28.35
CA GLU A 37 -13.94 8.64 28.23
C GLU A 37 -14.02 7.31 27.47
N ASN A 38 -13.08 7.07 26.54
CA ASN A 38 -13.05 5.86 25.70
C ASN A 38 -13.12 4.54 26.47
N SER A 39 -12.69 4.51 27.73
CA SER A 39 -12.75 3.32 28.58
C SER A 39 -14.18 2.80 28.78
N PHE A 40 -15.18 3.67 28.77
CA PHE A 40 -16.58 3.26 28.84
C PHE A 40 -17.12 2.67 27.52
N GLY A 41 -16.32 2.65 26.46
CA GLY A 41 -16.71 2.13 25.14
C GLY A 41 -17.31 3.21 24.23
N ASN A 42 -17.88 2.76 23.11
CA ASN A 42 -18.37 3.66 22.06
C ASN A 42 -19.88 3.92 22.14
N HIS A 43 -20.61 3.21 23.00
CA HIS A 43 -22.08 3.27 23.04
C HIS A 43 -22.64 3.23 24.47
N ARG A 44 -23.77 3.92 24.69
CA ARG A 44 -24.54 3.86 25.94
C ARG A 44 -26.04 4.03 25.73
N ALA A 45 -26.84 3.52 26.66
CA ALA A 45 -28.23 3.89 26.83
C ALA A 45 -28.38 4.88 28.00
N VAL A 46 -29.25 5.89 27.84
CA VAL A 46 -29.64 6.82 28.90
C VAL A 46 -30.90 6.29 29.56
N LEU A 47 -30.80 5.95 30.83
CA LEU A 47 -31.88 5.37 31.63
C LEU A 47 -32.44 6.41 32.60
N ARG A 48 -33.77 6.49 32.69
CA ARG A 48 -34.47 7.22 33.75
C ARG A 48 -35.04 6.24 34.78
N ILE A 49 -34.71 6.49 36.04
CA ILE A 49 -35.19 5.74 37.21
C ILE A 49 -36.14 6.65 37.99
N ASP A 50 -37.41 6.27 38.08
CA ASP A 50 -38.46 7.11 38.65
C ASP A 50 -38.56 7.05 40.17
N GLN A 51 -38.05 5.99 40.79
CA GLN A 51 -38.06 5.82 42.23
C GLN A 51 -36.82 5.06 42.72
N THR A 52 -36.26 5.51 43.84
CA THR A 52 -35.21 4.79 44.56
C THR A 52 -35.69 3.39 44.91
N SER A 53 -34.91 2.38 44.55
CA SER A 53 -35.30 0.98 44.72
C SER A 53 -34.07 0.08 44.91
N PRO A 54 -34.16 -0.98 45.74
CA PRO A 54 -33.09 -1.97 45.85
C PRO A 54 -32.88 -2.79 44.57
N VAL A 55 -33.92 -2.92 43.74
CA VAL A 55 -33.90 -3.63 42.45
C VAL A 55 -34.76 -2.89 41.43
N VAL A 56 -34.24 -2.71 40.22
CA VAL A 56 -34.96 -2.21 39.05
C VAL A 56 -34.83 -3.21 37.90
N SER A 57 -35.87 -3.33 37.09
CA SER A 57 -35.89 -4.12 35.86
C SER A 57 -35.61 -3.26 34.64
N LEU A 58 -34.91 -3.81 33.65
CA LEU A 58 -34.73 -3.21 32.33
C LEU A 58 -35.22 -4.20 31.28
N ASP A 59 -36.02 -3.73 30.33
CA ASP A 59 -36.33 -4.43 29.07
C ASP A 59 -35.94 -3.50 27.92
N PHE A 60 -34.77 -3.73 27.34
CA PHE A 60 -34.18 -2.82 26.35
C PHE A 60 -34.05 -3.52 25.00
N HIS A 61 -34.87 -3.08 24.05
CA HIS A 61 -34.85 -3.52 22.64
C HIS A 61 -33.67 -2.92 21.88
N TRP A 62 -32.43 -3.22 22.26
CA TRP A 62 -31.22 -2.51 21.83
C TRP A 62 -30.72 -2.77 20.40
N ARG A 63 -31.17 -3.84 19.74
CA ARG A 63 -30.99 -4.11 18.29
C ARG A 63 -29.54 -4.00 17.79
N ARG A 64 -28.66 -4.88 18.25
CA ARG A 64 -27.23 -4.93 17.95
C ARG A 64 -26.88 -5.98 16.90
N HIS A 65 -25.91 -5.70 16.03
CA HIS A 65 -25.43 -6.65 15.00
C HIS A 65 -24.06 -7.28 15.32
N ASP A 66 -23.36 -6.79 16.34
CA ASP A 66 -22.07 -7.32 16.72
C ASP A 66 -22.20 -8.72 17.37
N ARG A 67 -21.07 -9.45 17.43
CA ARG A 67 -21.02 -10.83 17.91
C ARG A 67 -20.80 -10.90 19.41
N GLU A 68 -21.31 -11.97 20.03
CA GLU A 68 -21.05 -12.29 21.44
C GLU A 68 -21.50 -11.18 22.41
N VAL A 69 -22.67 -10.59 22.16
CA VAL A 69 -23.25 -9.50 22.95
C VAL A 69 -23.37 -9.83 24.46
N GLU A 70 -23.40 -11.12 24.79
CA GLU A 70 -23.47 -11.68 26.15
C GLU A 70 -22.12 -11.83 26.86
N LYS A 71 -20.98 -11.59 26.20
CA LYS A 71 -19.63 -11.83 26.78
C LYS A 71 -18.91 -10.58 27.28
N HIS A 72 -19.48 -9.40 27.06
CA HIS A 72 -18.86 -8.12 27.40
C HIS A 72 -19.45 -7.52 28.67
N ALA A 73 -18.67 -6.73 29.43
CA ALA A 73 -19.13 -6.04 30.64
C ALA A 73 -20.32 -5.12 30.40
N PHE A 74 -21.19 -5.01 31.41
CA PHE A 74 -22.21 -3.97 31.51
C PHE A 74 -21.89 -3.00 32.66
N LEU A 75 -21.79 -1.71 32.36
CA LEU A 75 -21.53 -0.67 33.35
C LEU A 75 -22.74 0.26 33.44
N ILE A 76 -23.46 0.22 34.55
CA ILE A 76 -24.58 1.12 34.81
C ILE A 76 -24.12 2.16 35.82
N VAL A 77 -24.04 3.42 35.42
CA VAL A 77 -23.41 4.51 36.19
C VAL A 77 -24.42 5.60 36.51
N ASN A 78 -24.52 6.00 37.78
CA ASN A 78 -25.35 7.14 38.18
C ASN A 78 -24.79 8.43 37.54
N ALA A 79 -25.61 9.13 36.76
CA ALA A 79 -25.16 10.29 35.99
C ALA A 79 -24.74 11.49 36.86
N GLN A 80 -25.24 11.58 38.11
CA GLN A 80 -24.95 12.65 39.04
C GLN A 80 -23.73 12.36 39.92
N THR A 81 -23.61 11.14 40.45
CA THR A 81 -22.53 10.79 41.40
C THR A 81 -21.32 10.15 40.72
N GLY A 82 -21.50 9.54 39.55
CA GLY A 82 -20.48 8.72 38.88
C GLY A 82 -20.33 7.31 39.45
N ASP A 83 -21.16 6.91 40.42
CA ASP A 83 -21.08 5.59 41.03
C ASP A 83 -21.60 4.50 40.08
N THR A 84 -20.85 3.41 39.98
CA THR A 84 -21.26 2.23 39.20
C THR A 84 -22.14 1.32 40.06
N VAL A 85 -23.30 0.93 39.53
CA VAL A 85 -24.19 -0.05 40.15
C VAL A 85 -23.47 -1.39 40.23
N ARG A 86 -23.43 -1.95 41.45
CA ARG A 86 -22.65 -3.16 41.73
C ARG A 86 -23.28 -4.43 41.18
N ASN A 87 -24.60 -4.58 41.29
CA ASN A 87 -25.28 -5.83 40.95
C ASN A 87 -26.03 -5.67 39.63
N VAL A 88 -25.68 -6.50 38.65
CA VAL A 88 -26.37 -6.60 37.35
C VAL A 88 -26.62 -8.07 37.06
N GLN A 89 -27.88 -8.49 37.12
CA GLN A 89 -28.31 -9.83 36.77
C GLN A 89 -28.83 -9.84 35.33
N ARG A 90 -28.19 -10.63 34.49
CA ARG A 90 -28.61 -10.86 33.10
C ARG A 90 -29.76 -11.87 33.08
N LEU A 91 -30.94 -11.45 32.63
CA LEU A 91 -32.09 -12.35 32.42
C LEU A 91 -32.12 -12.87 30.98
N GLN A 92 -31.98 -11.97 30.00
CA GLN A 92 -31.91 -12.28 28.58
C GLN A 92 -30.97 -11.28 27.92
N VAL A 93 -29.96 -11.75 27.18
CA VAL A 93 -29.03 -10.89 26.45
C VAL A 93 -28.77 -11.55 25.10
N ASP A 94 -29.41 -11.02 24.06
CA ASP A 94 -29.23 -11.43 22.67
C ASP A 94 -29.17 -10.20 21.76
N ASN A 95 -29.00 -10.38 20.45
CA ASN A 95 -28.88 -9.27 19.50
C ASN A 95 -30.11 -8.34 19.47
N GLU A 96 -31.31 -8.83 19.78
CA GLU A 96 -32.54 -8.04 19.72
C GLU A 96 -32.83 -7.35 21.06
N ASN A 97 -32.61 -8.04 22.18
CA ASN A 97 -33.07 -7.64 23.51
C ASN A 97 -32.01 -7.79 24.61
N CYS A 98 -32.01 -6.83 25.53
CA CYS A 98 -31.26 -6.87 26.78
C CYS A 98 -32.22 -6.69 27.96
N LYS A 99 -32.49 -7.78 28.68
CA LYS A 99 -33.32 -7.82 29.90
C LYS A 99 -32.46 -8.04 31.12
N LEU A 100 -32.51 -7.10 32.07
CA LEU A 100 -31.65 -7.08 33.26
C LEU A 100 -32.46 -6.82 34.52
N LEU A 101 -31.94 -7.27 35.66
CA LEU A 101 -32.26 -6.72 36.98
C LEU A 101 -30.99 -6.09 37.56
N PHE A 102 -31.08 -4.88 38.12
CA PHE A 102 -29.91 -4.21 38.68
C PHE A 102 -30.24 -3.36 39.90
N GLY A 103 -29.25 -3.12 40.76
CA GLY A 103 -29.41 -2.24 41.93
C GLY A 103 -28.36 -2.44 43.03
N PRO A 104 -28.50 -1.73 44.16
CA PRO A 104 -29.53 -0.70 44.43
C PRO A 104 -29.32 0.56 43.58
N VAL A 105 -30.39 1.33 43.37
CA VAL A 105 -30.38 2.61 42.64
C VAL A 105 -31.19 3.69 43.35
N GLU A 106 -30.84 4.95 43.11
CA GLU A 106 -31.59 6.13 43.51
C GLU A 106 -32.45 6.65 42.35
N GLN A 107 -33.46 7.47 42.64
CA GLN A 107 -34.20 8.18 41.61
C GLN A 107 -33.26 9.11 40.83
N GLY A 108 -33.27 9.03 39.50
CA GLY A 108 -32.43 9.88 38.65
C GLY A 108 -32.06 9.27 37.30
N THR A 109 -31.09 9.90 36.63
CA THR A 109 -30.56 9.45 35.35
C THR A 109 -29.36 8.54 35.55
N TYR A 110 -29.30 7.46 34.78
CA TYR A 110 -28.19 6.51 34.75
C TYR A 110 -27.71 6.32 33.31
N TYR A 111 -26.41 6.08 33.14
CA TYR A 111 -25.81 5.71 31.87
C TYR A 111 -25.49 4.22 31.87
N PHE A 112 -26.11 3.46 30.96
CA PHE A 112 -25.81 2.06 30.73
C PHE A 112 -24.85 1.92 29.56
N TYR A 113 -23.56 1.76 29.85
CA TYR A 113 -22.52 1.50 28.88
C TYR A 113 -22.40 0.00 28.56
N TYR A 114 -22.16 -0.28 27.29
CA TYR A 114 -21.86 -1.61 26.77
C TYR A 114 -20.71 -1.51 25.76
N LEU A 115 -20.05 -2.64 25.50
CA LEU A 115 -18.82 -2.70 24.67
C LEU A 115 -17.67 -1.84 25.25
N SER A 116 -17.64 -1.67 26.57
CA SER A 116 -16.53 -0.99 27.26
C SER A 116 -15.22 -1.77 27.10
N TYR A 117 -14.13 -1.07 26.84
CA TYR A 117 -12.83 -1.67 26.52
C TYR A 117 -11.68 -0.95 27.22
N GLU A 118 -10.57 -1.66 27.38
CA GLU A 118 -9.34 -1.07 27.92
C GLU A 118 -8.65 -0.20 26.85
N PRO A 119 -8.42 1.12 27.11
CA PRO A 119 -7.69 1.97 26.19
C PRO A 119 -6.25 1.47 25.98
N TYR A 120 -5.88 1.22 24.73
CA TYR A 120 -4.54 0.73 24.37
C TYR A 120 -3.66 1.88 23.85
N LYS A 121 -2.48 2.05 24.44
CA LYS A 121 -1.53 3.13 24.08
C LYS A 121 -0.37 2.69 23.19
N GLY A 122 -0.28 1.40 22.88
CA GLY A 122 0.77 0.87 21.99
C GLY A 122 0.49 1.20 20.53
N GLN A 123 1.48 0.93 19.68
CA GLN A 123 1.42 1.16 18.23
C GLN A 123 1.89 -0.08 17.46
N GLY A 124 1.59 -0.14 16.17
CA GLY A 124 1.97 -1.23 15.26
C GLY A 124 0.93 -2.34 15.16
N GLY A 125 0.37 -2.78 16.29
CA GLY A 125 -0.75 -3.72 16.34
C GLY A 125 -1.61 -3.50 17.57
N PHE A 126 -2.92 -3.73 17.45
CA PHE A 126 -3.83 -3.56 18.58
C PHE A 126 -3.88 -4.81 19.47
N HIS A 127 -3.54 -4.66 20.75
CA HIS A 127 -3.53 -5.73 21.74
C HIS A 127 -4.47 -5.46 22.93
N GLY A 128 -5.43 -4.55 22.78
CA GLY A 128 -6.43 -4.28 23.81
C GLY A 128 -7.59 -5.29 23.81
N HIS A 129 -8.35 -5.26 24.90
CA HIS A 129 -9.47 -6.18 25.15
C HIS A 129 -10.71 -5.43 25.61
N TYR A 130 -11.90 -5.97 25.29
CA TYR A 130 -13.12 -5.58 25.98
C TYR A 130 -13.06 -6.01 27.45
N TYR A 131 -13.73 -5.25 28.32
CA TYR A 131 -13.85 -5.68 29.71
C TYR A 131 -14.68 -6.98 29.79
N PRO A 132 -14.24 -7.95 30.62
CA PRO A 132 -14.98 -9.19 30.81
C PRO A 132 -16.31 -8.92 31.52
N VAL A 133 -17.25 -9.86 31.43
CA VAL A 133 -18.52 -9.84 32.16
C VAL A 133 -18.31 -9.39 33.62
N GLU A 134 -19.24 -8.55 34.11
CA GLU A 134 -19.21 -7.98 35.45
C GLU A 134 -19.06 -9.03 36.57
N ALA A 135 -18.61 -8.56 37.73
CA ALA A 135 -18.43 -9.40 38.91
C ALA A 135 -19.73 -10.11 39.34
N SER A 136 -19.56 -11.24 40.04
CA SER A 136 -20.70 -11.99 40.57
C SER A 136 -21.54 -11.16 41.53
N LEU A 137 -22.86 -11.42 41.48
CA LEU A 137 -23.87 -10.76 42.30
C LEU A 137 -23.55 -10.90 43.79
N ALA A 138 -23.75 -9.81 44.54
CA ALA A 138 -23.56 -9.84 45.98
C ALA A 138 -24.62 -10.76 46.63
N GLN A 139 -24.16 -11.68 47.50
CA GLN A 139 -25.03 -12.69 48.11
C GLN A 139 -26.17 -12.10 48.95
N ASN A 140 -25.96 -10.94 49.57
CA ASN A 140 -27.01 -10.21 50.28
C ASN A 140 -28.06 -9.63 49.32
N TRP A 141 -27.63 -9.12 48.17
CA TRP A 141 -28.54 -8.58 47.15
C TRP A 141 -29.39 -9.68 46.50
N LEU A 142 -28.83 -10.87 46.28
CA LEU A 142 -29.60 -12.04 45.83
C LEU A 142 -30.72 -12.42 46.81
N ARG A 143 -30.44 -12.44 48.12
CA ARG A 143 -31.48 -12.72 49.13
C ARG A 143 -32.54 -11.63 49.19
N GLU A 144 -32.14 -10.38 48.99
CA GLU A 144 -33.07 -9.25 48.92
C GLU A 144 -33.99 -9.38 47.69
N LEU A 145 -33.42 -9.71 46.54
CA LEU A 145 -34.15 -10.00 45.31
C LEU A 145 -35.17 -11.14 45.48
N ASP A 146 -34.76 -12.27 46.07
CA ASP A 146 -35.64 -13.41 46.36
C ASP A 146 -36.80 -13.05 47.31
N GLY A 147 -36.60 -12.02 48.13
CA GLY A 147 -37.60 -11.52 49.09
C GLY A 147 -38.63 -10.57 48.50
N ILE A 148 -38.44 -10.06 47.28
CA ILE A 148 -39.36 -9.12 46.63
C ILE A 148 -40.62 -9.86 46.17
N LYS A 149 -41.76 -9.51 46.77
CA LYS A 149 -43.09 -10.05 46.43
C LYS A 149 -43.99 -9.05 45.70
N THR A 150 -43.51 -7.83 45.53
CA THR A 150 -44.18 -6.73 44.85
C THR A 150 -43.62 -6.56 43.44
N GLU A 151 -44.31 -5.79 42.60
CA GLU A 151 -43.84 -5.46 41.26
C GLU A 151 -42.50 -4.70 41.32
N ILE A 152 -41.54 -5.11 40.47
CA ILE A 152 -40.22 -4.47 40.38
C ILE A 152 -40.36 -3.24 39.48
N PRO A 153 -39.94 -2.03 39.92
CA PRO A 153 -39.96 -0.85 39.05
C PRO A 153 -39.14 -1.07 37.78
N ALA A 154 -39.60 -0.49 36.67
CA ALA A 154 -38.91 -0.55 35.38
C ALA A 154 -38.09 0.71 35.14
N ALA A 155 -36.86 0.55 34.64
CA ALA A 155 -36.07 1.62 34.07
C ALA A 155 -36.62 2.00 32.69
N VAL A 156 -36.70 3.30 32.41
CA VAL A 156 -37.12 3.81 31.11
C VAL A 156 -35.89 4.15 30.29
N VAL A 157 -35.77 3.61 29.08
CA VAL A 157 -34.72 4.01 28.12
C VAL A 157 -35.19 5.29 27.44
N GLU A 158 -34.45 6.39 27.60
CA GLU A 158 -34.80 7.68 26.98
C GLU A 158 -34.07 7.89 25.65
N ALA A 159 -32.81 7.46 25.59
CA ALA A 159 -31.98 7.61 24.41
C ALA A 159 -30.91 6.51 24.32
N VAL A 160 -30.47 6.23 23.10
CA VAL A 160 -29.25 5.48 22.80
C VAL A 160 -28.26 6.45 22.17
N GLU A 161 -27.08 6.51 22.77
CA GLU A 161 -26.04 7.46 22.42
C GLU A 161 -24.80 6.73 21.92
N SER A 162 -24.28 7.21 20.79
CA SER A 162 -22.95 6.84 20.30
C SER A 162 -21.97 7.96 20.64
N ARG A 163 -20.74 7.60 21.03
CA ARG A 163 -19.75 8.56 21.52
C ARG A 163 -19.48 9.67 20.50
N THR A 164 -19.38 9.30 19.23
CA THR A 164 -19.20 10.22 18.11
C THR A 164 -20.07 9.83 16.92
N GLN A 165 -20.12 10.68 15.89
CA GLN A 165 -20.79 10.35 14.62
C GLN A 165 -20.09 9.20 13.88
N PHE A 166 -18.78 9.02 14.06
CA PHE A 166 -18.01 7.93 13.45
C PHE A 166 -18.35 6.56 14.07
N ASP A 167 -18.64 6.56 15.38
CA ASP A 167 -19.01 5.36 16.14
C ASP A 167 -20.49 4.98 15.98
N ARG A 168 -21.29 5.76 15.24
CA ARG A 168 -22.75 5.65 15.28
C ARG A 168 -23.29 4.41 14.55
N PHE A 169 -24.08 3.59 15.25
CA PHE A 169 -24.84 2.48 14.63
C PHE A 169 -26.10 2.93 13.88
N TYR A 170 -26.83 3.93 14.38
CA TYR A 170 -28.07 4.35 13.75
C TYR A 170 -27.84 5.15 12.44
N PRO A 171 -28.62 4.93 11.37
CA PRO A 171 -29.72 3.97 11.26
C PRO A 171 -29.33 2.62 10.64
N MET A 172 -28.12 2.50 10.09
CA MET A 172 -27.77 1.40 9.17
C MET A 172 -27.18 0.15 9.84
N GLU A 173 -26.98 0.19 11.16
CA GLU A 173 -26.47 -0.92 11.99
C GLU A 173 -27.42 -1.28 13.15
N VAL A 174 -28.65 -0.76 13.10
CA VAL A 174 -29.73 -1.12 14.03
C VAL A 174 -30.60 -2.21 13.40
N ILE A 175 -30.51 -3.43 13.90
CA ILE A 175 -31.12 -4.60 13.23
C ILE A 175 -32.66 -4.59 13.31
N ALA A 176 -33.30 -5.09 12.26
CA ALA A 176 -34.64 -5.64 12.35
C ALA A 176 -34.66 -6.88 13.25
N THR A 177 -35.76 -7.12 13.96
CA THR A 177 -35.94 -8.39 14.68
C THR A 177 -36.38 -9.49 13.72
N LYS A 178 -36.16 -10.76 14.08
CA LYS A 178 -36.64 -11.92 13.30
C LYS A 178 -38.16 -11.92 13.13
N SER A 179 -38.89 -11.44 14.13
CA SER A 179 -40.34 -11.33 14.07
C SER A 179 -40.78 -10.27 13.06
N GLU A 180 -40.10 -9.12 13.04
CA GLU A 180 -40.35 -8.05 12.08
C GLU A 180 -39.97 -8.47 10.65
N GLU A 181 -38.82 -9.12 10.47
CA GLU A 181 -38.40 -9.70 9.18
C GLU A 181 -39.46 -10.68 8.64
N SER A 182 -39.91 -11.62 9.49
CA SER A 182 -40.93 -12.60 9.11
C SER A 182 -42.26 -11.93 8.72
N ALA A 183 -42.69 -10.92 9.48
CA ALA A 183 -43.90 -10.16 9.16
C ALA A 183 -43.76 -9.36 7.84
N TYR A 184 -42.59 -8.79 7.60
CA TYR A 184 -42.31 -8.07 6.37
C TYR A 184 -42.32 -8.98 5.13
N GLN A 185 -41.68 -10.14 5.21
CA GLN A 185 -41.69 -11.13 4.13
C GLN A 185 -43.09 -11.67 3.81
N GLN A 186 -43.94 -11.82 4.84
CA GLN A 186 -45.33 -12.23 4.66
C GLN A 186 -46.17 -11.15 3.96
N THR A 187 -45.93 -9.88 4.29
CA THR A 187 -46.64 -8.75 3.67
C THR A 187 -46.13 -8.40 2.28
N HIS A 188 -44.87 -8.73 1.97
CA HIS A 188 -44.25 -8.47 0.67
C HIS A 188 -43.58 -9.74 0.09
N PRO A 189 -44.35 -10.76 -0.37
CA PRO A 189 -43.74 -12.00 -0.88
C PRO A 189 -42.89 -11.77 -2.15
N ALA A 190 -41.61 -12.09 -2.06
CA ALA A 190 -40.66 -12.03 -3.18
C ALA A 190 -39.50 -13.03 -2.98
N LEU A 191 -38.70 -13.26 -4.03
CA LEU A 191 -37.50 -14.10 -3.92
C LEU A 191 -36.32 -13.38 -3.26
N CYS A 192 -36.30 -12.07 -3.42
CA CYS A 192 -35.41 -11.13 -2.75
C CYS A 192 -36.15 -9.79 -2.63
N TRP A 193 -35.54 -8.82 -1.96
CA TRP A 193 -36.07 -7.46 -1.80
C TRP A 193 -34.97 -6.46 -2.12
N ILE A 194 -35.30 -5.36 -2.80
CA ILE A 194 -34.34 -4.29 -3.10
C ILE A 194 -34.77 -3.00 -2.41
N PHE A 195 -33.82 -2.36 -1.75
CA PHE A 195 -34.00 -1.10 -1.03
C PHE A 195 -33.06 -0.05 -1.63
N PRO A 196 -33.59 0.99 -2.31
CA PRO A 196 -32.77 2.11 -2.74
C PRO A 196 -32.29 2.93 -1.55
N GLU A 197 -31.00 3.26 -1.53
CA GLU A 197 -30.37 4.04 -0.47
C GLU A 197 -29.45 5.12 -1.04
N ASP A 198 -29.54 6.32 -0.46
CA ASP A 198 -28.61 7.40 -0.78
C ASP A 198 -27.23 7.09 -0.21
N ARG A 199 -26.19 7.65 -0.83
CA ARG A 199 -24.80 7.59 -0.34
C ARG A 199 -24.62 8.08 1.10
N SER A 200 -25.52 8.91 1.64
CA SER A 200 -25.50 9.32 3.05
C SER A 200 -25.85 8.20 4.04
N CYS A 201 -26.42 7.08 3.56
CA CYS A 201 -26.79 5.91 4.34
C CYS A 201 -26.13 4.65 3.74
N PRO A 202 -24.79 4.53 3.78
CA PRO A 202 -24.10 3.34 3.30
C PRO A 202 -24.62 2.09 4.02
N VAL A 203 -24.86 1.01 3.28
CA VAL A 203 -25.23 -0.29 3.87
C VAL A 203 -24.01 -0.87 4.57
N ARG A 204 -24.16 -1.19 5.86
CA ARG A 204 -23.04 -1.59 6.74
C ARG A 204 -23.08 -3.05 7.18
N MET A 205 -24.27 -3.64 7.21
CA MET A 205 -24.52 -5.02 7.65
C MET A 205 -24.82 -5.93 6.47
N PHE A 206 -24.13 -7.07 6.38
CA PHE A 206 -24.27 -8.01 5.27
C PHE A 206 -25.03 -9.29 5.66
N ASP A 207 -25.23 -9.51 6.96
CA ASP A 207 -25.97 -10.67 7.51
C ASP A 207 -27.32 -10.25 8.17
N HIS A 208 -27.58 -8.95 8.26
CA HIS A 208 -28.76 -8.38 8.89
C HIS A 208 -29.27 -7.20 8.06
N ILE A 209 -30.59 -6.98 8.06
CA ILE A 209 -31.17 -5.76 7.49
C ILE A 209 -31.37 -4.70 8.58
N PRO A 210 -31.19 -3.41 8.27
CA PRO A 210 -31.51 -2.33 9.21
C PRO A 210 -33.03 -2.22 9.38
N ASN A 211 -33.48 -1.96 10.62
CA ASN A 211 -34.90 -1.75 10.94
C ASN A 211 -35.54 -0.66 10.05
N LYS A 212 -34.76 0.36 9.67
CA LYS A 212 -35.14 1.42 8.74
C LYS A 212 -35.84 0.89 7.48
N TRP A 213 -35.38 -0.23 6.91
CA TRP A 213 -35.91 -0.79 5.66
C TRP A 213 -37.31 -1.35 5.79
N LEU A 214 -37.72 -1.77 6.98
CA LEU A 214 -39.05 -2.35 7.18
C LEU A 214 -40.19 -1.33 7.08
N LYS A 215 -39.84 -0.04 7.05
CA LYS A 215 -40.78 1.09 6.92
C LYS A 215 -41.03 1.50 5.47
N VAL A 216 -40.32 0.91 4.50
CA VAL A 216 -40.43 1.24 3.07
C VAL A 216 -40.94 0.05 2.27
N VAL A 217 -41.55 0.32 1.12
CA VAL A 217 -41.95 -0.73 0.18
C VAL A 217 -40.72 -1.13 -0.66
N PRO A 218 -40.45 -2.44 -0.88
CA PRO A 218 -39.33 -2.88 -1.70
C PRO A 218 -39.47 -2.39 -3.15
N GLY A 219 -38.35 -2.03 -3.79
CA GLY A 219 -38.32 -1.59 -5.18
C GLY A 219 -38.96 -0.22 -5.43
N THR A 220 -39.10 0.60 -4.39
CA THR A 220 -39.54 2.00 -4.51
C THR A 220 -38.57 2.82 -5.35
N THR A 221 -39.02 4.00 -5.78
CA THR A 221 -38.20 4.91 -6.58
C THR A 221 -37.01 5.42 -5.78
N PHE A 222 -35.79 5.28 -6.31
CA PHE A 222 -34.64 6.05 -5.84
C PHE A 222 -34.80 7.52 -6.25
N SER A 223 -34.62 8.44 -5.31
CA SER A 223 -34.63 9.88 -5.60
C SER A 223 -33.37 10.54 -5.04
N GLY A 224 -32.62 11.23 -5.89
CA GLY A 224 -31.37 11.91 -5.53
C GLY A 224 -31.29 13.33 -6.12
N THR A 225 -30.41 14.16 -5.56
CA THR A 225 -30.11 15.50 -6.10
C THR A 225 -28.61 15.62 -6.36
N ALA A 226 -28.27 15.88 -7.61
CA ALA A 226 -26.90 16.03 -8.09
C ALA A 226 -26.70 17.43 -8.67
N GLN A 227 -25.45 17.87 -8.68
CA GLN A 227 -25.04 19.10 -9.37
C GLN A 227 -24.48 18.77 -10.75
N ARG A 228 -24.42 19.75 -11.63
CA ARG A 228 -23.71 19.58 -12.90
C ARG A 228 -22.24 19.29 -12.64
N ASN A 229 -21.65 18.51 -13.56
CA ASN A 229 -20.31 17.97 -13.42
C ASN A 229 -20.11 16.96 -12.27
N GLU A 230 -21.12 16.60 -11.49
CA GLU A 230 -20.95 15.65 -10.37
C GLU A 230 -20.79 14.19 -10.84
N TYR A 231 -19.97 13.40 -10.14
CA TYR A 231 -20.11 11.94 -10.16
C TYR A 231 -20.99 11.50 -8.98
N TYR A 232 -22.27 11.23 -9.25
CA TYR A 232 -23.26 10.96 -8.21
C TYR A 232 -23.30 9.47 -7.87
N ALA A 233 -23.13 9.13 -6.59
CA ALA A 233 -23.15 7.74 -6.13
C ALA A 233 -24.41 7.43 -5.30
N PHE A 234 -24.94 6.21 -5.42
CA PHE A 234 -26.03 5.70 -4.61
C PHE A 234 -26.00 4.16 -4.56
N GLN A 235 -26.92 3.55 -3.83
CA GLN A 235 -26.96 2.10 -3.62
C GLN A 235 -28.34 1.53 -3.92
N LEU A 236 -28.35 0.31 -4.47
CA LEU A 236 -29.51 -0.58 -4.45
C LEU A 236 -29.14 -1.78 -3.58
N ALA A 237 -29.71 -1.85 -2.39
CA ALA A 237 -29.39 -2.90 -1.43
C ALA A 237 -30.30 -4.12 -1.62
N LEU A 238 -29.73 -5.27 -1.97
CA LEU A 238 -30.46 -6.51 -2.17
C LEU A 238 -30.44 -7.34 -0.88
N TRP A 239 -31.62 -7.65 -0.33
CA TRP A 239 -31.79 -8.65 0.71
C TRP A 239 -32.30 -9.95 0.09
N ASN A 240 -31.49 -11.00 0.16
CA ASN A 240 -31.80 -12.27 -0.48
C ASN A 240 -32.71 -13.14 0.39
N GLY A 241 -33.63 -13.88 -0.25
CA GLY A 241 -34.44 -14.90 0.41
C GLY A 241 -33.70 -16.22 0.60
N ASN A 242 -34.46 -17.32 0.55
CA ASN A 242 -33.99 -18.64 0.98
C ASN A 242 -33.09 -19.38 -0.03
N GLN A 243 -32.89 -18.84 -1.23
CA GLN A 243 -32.12 -19.50 -2.30
C GLN A 243 -30.96 -18.62 -2.74
N PRO A 244 -29.77 -19.19 -3.00
CA PRO A 244 -28.65 -18.41 -3.51
C PRO A 244 -28.98 -17.83 -4.89
N LEU A 245 -28.54 -16.60 -5.15
CA LEU A 245 -28.69 -15.92 -6.43
C LEU A 245 -27.35 -15.86 -7.15
N PRO A 246 -27.16 -16.63 -8.25
CA PRO A 246 -25.95 -16.58 -9.04
C PRO A 246 -25.99 -15.43 -10.05
N GLU A 247 -24.80 -14.99 -10.50
CA GLU A 247 -24.60 -14.12 -11.66
C GLU A 247 -25.51 -12.88 -11.66
N ILE A 248 -25.35 -12.05 -10.63
CA ILE A 248 -26.09 -10.78 -10.55
C ILE A 248 -25.59 -9.80 -11.61
N THR A 249 -26.53 -9.26 -12.38
CA THR A 249 -26.27 -8.25 -13.42
C THR A 249 -27.34 -7.17 -13.41
N TYR A 250 -27.12 -6.10 -14.18
CA TYR A 250 -28.11 -5.03 -14.34
C TYR A 250 -28.25 -4.60 -15.81
N GLN A 251 -29.38 -3.99 -16.14
CA GLN A 251 -29.64 -3.33 -17.42
C GLN A 251 -30.34 -1.99 -17.18
N THR A 252 -30.04 -0.99 -18.00
CA THR A 252 -30.70 0.32 -18.00
C THR A 252 -30.62 0.96 -19.38
N ASP A 253 -31.64 1.72 -19.73
CA ASP A 253 -31.69 2.52 -20.97
C ASP A 253 -31.16 3.96 -20.76
N GLY A 254 -30.68 4.27 -19.54
CA GLY A 254 -30.32 5.62 -19.13
C GLY A 254 -31.46 6.37 -18.42
N LEU A 255 -31.27 7.66 -18.17
CA LEU A 255 -32.25 8.54 -17.53
C LEU A 255 -32.66 9.67 -18.49
N ASN A 256 -33.95 9.91 -18.63
CA ASN A 256 -34.51 10.87 -19.61
C ASN A 256 -35.13 12.08 -18.91
N ASN A 257 -34.99 13.25 -19.53
CA ASN A 257 -35.65 14.51 -19.18
C ASN A 257 -36.10 15.21 -20.47
N GLY A 258 -37.30 14.88 -20.97
CA GLY A 258 -37.77 15.35 -22.28
C GLY A 258 -36.83 14.91 -23.40
N ASP A 259 -36.28 15.87 -24.15
CA ASP A 259 -35.32 15.62 -25.24
C ASP A 259 -33.87 15.44 -24.75
N CYS A 260 -33.60 15.69 -23.46
CA CYS A 260 -32.29 15.51 -22.84
C CYS A 260 -32.18 14.11 -22.21
N HIS A 261 -30.99 13.52 -22.23
CA HIS A 261 -30.76 12.18 -21.68
C HIS A 261 -29.39 12.06 -21.00
N ILE A 262 -29.32 11.23 -19.96
CA ILE A 262 -28.09 10.67 -19.39
C ILE A 262 -28.00 9.25 -19.93
N PRO A 263 -27.01 8.92 -20.78
CA PRO A 263 -26.95 7.63 -21.46
C PRO A 263 -26.59 6.50 -20.49
N SER A 264 -26.92 5.25 -20.86
CA SER A 264 -26.61 4.09 -20.02
C SER A 264 -25.12 3.90 -19.73
N GLN A 265 -24.24 4.34 -20.64
CA GLN A 265 -22.77 4.29 -20.45
C GLN A 265 -22.28 5.25 -19.35
N ALA A 266 -23.10 6.24 -18.95
CA ALA A 266 -22.79 7.12 -17.83
C ALA A 266 -23.18 6.50 -16.47
N ILE A 267 -23.83 5.33 -16.47
CA ILE A 267 -24.26 4.61 -15.27
C ILE A 267 -23.37 3.37 -15.11
N THR A 268 -22.84 3.15 -13.91
CA THR A 268 -21.95 2.00 -13.63
C THR A 268 -22.38 1.33 -12.34
N CYS A 269 -22.42 -0.01 -12.32
CA CYS A 269 -22.55 -0.79 -11.08
C CYS A 269 -21.21 -1.44 -10.72
N PHE A 270 -20.51 -0.89 -9.73
CA PHE A 270 -19.15 -1.30 -9.37
C PHE A 270 -19.04 -2.78 -8.96
N ASN A 271 -20.13 -3.34 -8.41
CA ASN A 271 -20.20 -4.72 -7.95
C ASN A 271 -20.33 -5.76 -9.09
N THR A 272 -20.62 -5.33 -10.31
CA THR A 272 -20.84 -6.25 -11.45
C THR A 272 -19.84 -6.07 -12.58
N GLU A 273 -19.13 -4.94 -12.61
CA GLU A 273 -18.16 -4.60 -13.65
C GLU A 273 -17.08 -3.64 -13.13
N GLY A 274 -15.97 -3.58 -13.85
CA GLY A 274 -14.89 -2.66 -13.55
C GLY A 274 -13.82 -2.60 -14.64
N THR A 275 -12.82 -1.77 -14.40
CA THR A 275 -11.59 -1.74 -15.19
C THR A 275 -10.42 -2.06 -14.28
N ASN A 276 -9.60 -3.05 -14.65
CA ASN A 276 -8.47 -3.45 -13.83
C ASN A 276 -7.33 -2.39 -13.89
N PRO A 277 -6.29 -2.50 -13.06
CA PRO A 277 -5.16 -1.58 -13.02
C PRO A 277 -4.37 -1.39 -14.32
N TYR A 278 -4.57 -2.30 -15.28
CA TYR A 278 -3.88 -2.36 -16.56
C TYR A 278 -4.78 -1.95 -17.73
N GLY A 279 -5.99 -1.44 -17.47
CA GLY A 279 -6.89 -0.87 -18.46
C GLY A 279 -7.82 -1.89 -19.13
N SER A 280 -7.82 -3.14 -18.66
CA SER A 280 -8.72 -4.17 -19.19
C SER A 280 -10.06 -4.14 -18.46
N PRO A 281 -11.19 -4.01 -19.17
CA PRO A 281 -12.51 -4.12 -18.56
C PRO A 281 -12.78 -5.57 -18.14
N PHE A 282 -13.54 -5.75 -17.08
CA PHE A 282 -13.95 -7.07 -16.59
C PHE A 282 -15.38 -7.04 -16.05
N LYS A 283 -15.97 -8.24 -15.94
CA LYS A 283 -17.24 -8.49 -15.28
C LYS A 283 -17.01 -9.34 -14.04
N ILE A 284 -17.76 -9.08 -12.99
CA ILE A 284 -17.75 -9.86 -11.76
C ILE A 284 -18.91 -10.85 -11.82
N ASN A 285 -18.61 -12.13 -11.62
CA ASN A 285 -19.64 -13.13 -11.37
C ASN A 285 -20.08 -13.03 -9.90
N LEU A 286 -20.91 -12.02 -9.60
CA LEU A 286 -21.40 -11.79 -8.24
C LEU A 286 -22.43 -12.85 -7.87
N GLN A 287 -22.16 -13.58 -6.79
CA GLN A 287 -23.05 -14.58 -6.21
C GLN A 287 -23.48 -14.14 -4.82
N ILE A 288 -24.78 -14.18 -4.55
CA ILE A 288 -25.35 -13.78 -3.27
C ILE A 288 -25.88 -15.02 -2.55
N SER A 289 -25.34 -15.29 -1.37
CA SER A 289 -25.79 -16.39 -0.51
C SER A 289 -27.23 -16.19 -0.03
N SER A 290 -27.92 -17.28 0.33
CA SER A 290 -29.24 -17.19 0.97
C SER A 290 -29.20 -16.30 2.21
N HIS A 291 -30.23 -15.50 2.43
CA HIS A 291 -30.38 -14.57 3.55
C HIS A 291 -29.38 -13.40 3.63
N ALA A 292 -28.40 -13.34 2.74
CA ALA A 292 -27.39 -12.28 2.74
C ALA A 292 -27.97 -10.94 2.24
N VAL A 293 -27.34 -9.86 2.70
CA VAL A 293 -27.53 -8.50 2.20
C VAL A 293 -26.34 -8.12 1.33
N GLN A 294 -26.62 -7.71 0.09
CA GLN A 294 -25.62 -7.25 -0.87
C GLN A 294 -25.95 -5.83 -1.34
N PRO A 295 -25.18 -4.82 -0.93
CA PRO A 295 -25.27 -3.51 -1.55
C PRO A 295 -24.70 -3.55 -2.97
N LEU A 296 -25.45 -3.00 -3.92
CA LEU A 296 -24.99 -2.70 -5.27
C LEU A 296 -24.78 -1.19 -5.38
N TRP A 297 -23.52 -0.76 -5.44
CA TRP A 297 -23.15 0.64 -5.59
C TRP A 297 -23.20 1.06 -7.05
N PHE A 298 -23.98 2.09 -7.31
CA PHE A 298 -24.12 2.72 -8.61
C PHE A 298 -23.47 4.10 -8.63
N GLY A 299 -22.85 4.44 -9.74
CA GLY A 299 -22.40 5.79 -10.07
C GLY A 299 -23.09 6.32 -11.31
N VAL A 300 -23.42 7.60 -11.33
CA VAL A 300 -23.98 8.34 -12.47
C VAL A 300 -23.06 9.51 -12.79
N ASP A 301 -22.46 9.49 -13.97
CA ASP A 301 -21.63 10.57 -14.49
C ASP A 301 -22.51 11.70 -15.03
N ILE A 302 -22.69 12.76 -14.24
CA ILE A 302 -23.38 13.98 -14.65
C ILE A 302 -22.38 14.88 -15.36
N LYS A 303 -22.64 15.23 -16.62
CA LYS A 303 -21.77 16.12 -17.38
C LYS A 303 -21.85 17.56 -16.87
N GLU A 304 -20.79 18.33 -17.11
CA GLU A 304 -20.75 19.76 -16.81
C GLU A 304 -21.84 20.55 -17.54
N ASP A 305 -22.12 20.17 -18.79
CA ASP A 305 -23.12 20.79 -19.65
C ASP A 305 -24.51 20.13 -19.56
N GLN A 306 -24.72 19.19 -18.63
CA GLN A 306 -26.01 18.53 -18.45
C GLN A 306 -27.08 19.56 -18.05
N PRO A 307 -28.18 19.73 -18.81
CA PRO A 307 -29.23 20.69 -18.46
C PRO A 307 -29.86 20.36 -17.10
N ALA A 308 -30.18 21.39 -16.33
CA ALA A 308 -30.89 21.19 -15.06
C ALA A 308 -32.30 20.63 -15.31
N GLY A 309 -32.79 19.84 -14.37
CA GLY A 309 -34.11 19.21 -14.45
C GLY A 309 -34.15 17.82 -13.82
N ILE A 310 -35.25 17.12 -14.03
CA ILE A 310 -35.51 15.81 -13.41
C ILE A 310 -35.30 14.72 -14.46
N TYR A 311 -34.29 13.89 -14.26
CA TYR A 311 -33.97 12.77 -15.14
C TYR A 311 -34.49 11.47 -14.54
N THR A 312 -35.36 10.78 -15.27
CA THR A 312 -36.03 9.56 -14.82
C THR A 312 -35.75 8.38 -15.74
N GLY A 313 -35.59 7.19 -15.16
CA GLY A 313 -35.44 5.94 -15.89
C GLY A 313 -35.49 4.74 -14.96
N ASP A 314 -35.20 3.55 -15.49
CA ASP A 314 -35.27 2.31 -14.73
C ASP A 314 -33.90 1.60 -14.69
N ILE A 315 -33.60 0.98 -13.55
CA ILE A 315 -32.53 -0.01 -13.39
C ILE A 315 -33.17 -1.36 -13.16
N LYS A 316 -32.90 -2.30 -14.06
CA LYS A 316 -33.40 -3.68 -14.00
C LYS A 316 -32.30 -4.58 -13.46
N ILE A 317 -32.56 -5.29 -12.37
CA ILE A 317 -31.61 -6.22 -11.74
C ILE A 317 -31.97 -7.65 -12.09
N TYR A 318 -30.99 -8.42 -12.52
CA TYR A 318 -31.14 -9.81 -12.94
C TYR A 318 -30.27 -10.75 -12.11
N SER A 319 -30.72 -12.00 -11.98
CA SER A 319 -29.87 -13.15 -11.63
C SER A 319 -29.90 -14.11 -12.81
N LYS A 320 -28.75 -14.31 -13.47
CA LYS A 320 -28.69 -14.90 -14.81
C LYS A 320 -29.64 -14.15 -15.76
N ASP A 321 -30.60 -14.85 -16.37
CA ASP A 321 -31.60 -14.28 -17.28
C ASP A 321 -32.92 -13.90 -16.58
N LYS A 322 -33.02 -14.12 -15.26
CA LYS A 322 -34.25 -13.88 -14.52
C LYS A 322 -34.26 -12.46 -13.96
N LEU A 323 -35.22 -11.64 -14.40
CA LEU A 323 -35.50 -10.34 -13.82
C LEU A 323 -35.93 -10.52 -12.35
N LEU A 324 -35.20 -9.88 -11.45
CA LEU A 324 -35.52 -9.83 -10.02
C LEU A 324 -36.37 -8.61 -9.70
N PHE A 325 -35.93 -7.42 -10.12
CA PHE A 325 -36.59 -6.15 -9.87
C PHE A 325 -36.38 -5.16 -11.01
N THR A 326 -37.34 -4.24 -11.16
CA THR A 326 -37.18 -2.98 -11.91
C THR A 326 -37.30 -1.86 -10.89
N VAL A 327 -36.24 -1.08 -10.70
CA VAL A 327 -36.18 0.00 -9.72
C VAL A 327 -36.23 1.32 -10.48
N PRO A 328 -37.28 2.15 -10.30
CA PRO A 328 -37.31 3.48 -10.87
C PRO A 328 -36.26 4.38 -10.22
N VAL A 329 -35.61 5.21 -11.01
CA VAL A 329 -34.57 6.16 -10.59
C VAL A 329 -34.95 7.56 -11.05
N SER A 330 -34.84 8.53 -10.14
CA SER A 330 -35.08 9.95 -10.40
C SER A 330 -33.93 10.79 -9.85
N ILE A 331 -33.15 11.42 -10.72
CA ILE A 331 -32.06 12.34 -10.34
C ILE A 331 -32.46 13.76 -10.72
N ILE A 332 -32.51 14.64 -9.71
CA ILE A 332 -32.65 16.08 -9.90
C ILE A 332 -31.25 16.65 -10.15
N VAL A 333 -31.01 17.17 -11.36
CA VAL A 333 -29.79 17.92 -11.69
C VAL A 333 -30.07 19.40 -11.46
N ASP A 334 -29.36 20.03 -10.53
CA ASP A 334 -29.50 21.46 -10.24
C ASP A 334 -28.70 22.36 -11.24
N GLU A 335 -28.77 23.67 -11.06
CA GLU A 335 -28.07 24.65 -11.91
C GLU A 335 -26.60 24.83 -11.52
N ALA A 336 -26.20 24.40 -10.33
CA ALA A 336 -24.84 24.60 -9.84
C ALA A 336 -23.88 23.61 -10.52
N VAL A 337 -22.63 24.03 -10.69
CA VAL A 337 -21.59 23.24 -11.35
C VAL A 337 -20.47 23.01 -10.34
N LEU A 338 -20.10 21.74 -10.13
CA LEU A 338 -18.95 21.38 -9.31
C LEU A 338 -17.64 21.57 -10.08
N ALA A 339 -16.61 22.08 -9.39
CA ALA A 339 -15.31 22.34 -9.99
C ALA A 339 -14.50 21.06 -10.28
N ASP A 340 -14.65 20.04 -9.43
CA ASP A 340 -13.77 18.86 -9.41
C ASP A 340 -14.56 17.55 -9.28
N ARG A 341 -15.74 17.51 -9.91
CA ARG A 341 -16.65 16.34 -9.86
C ARG A 341 -17.21 16.01 -8.47
N GLY A 342 -16.91 16.85 -7.47
CA GLY A 342 -17.23 16.63 -6.06
C GLY A 342 -16.12 15.91 -5.29
N ASP A 343 -14.91 15.76 -5.85
CA ASP A 343 -13.81 15.03 -5.21
C ASP A 343 -13.29 15.69 -3.93
N SER A 344 -13.39 17.00 -3.80
CA SER A 344 -13.04 17.72 -2.56
C SER A 344 -14.04 17.45 -1.42
N GLU A 345 -15.25 17.03 -1.75
CA GLU A 345 -16.33 16.78 -0.80
C GLU A 345 -16.52 15.28 -0.59
N ILE A 346 -15.67 14.68 0.24
CA ILE A 346 -15.60 13.22 0.45
C ILE A 346 -16.96 12.55 0.74
N TRP A 347 -17.90 13.25 1.38
CA TRP A 347 -19.26 12.75 1.66
C TRP A 347 -20.05 12.43 0.39
N ARG A 348 -19.64 12.94 -0.77
CA ARG A 348 -20.27 12.68 -2.07
C ARG A 348 -19.92 11.32 -2.67
N HIS A 349 -18.88 10.63 -2.18
CA HIS A 349 -18.41 9.36 -2.75
C HIS A 349 -18.10 9.41 -4.27
N SER A 350 -17.86 10.60 -4.82
CA SER A 350 -17.55 10.84 -6.24
C SER A 350 -16.29 10.11 -6.71
N ARG A 351 -15.38 9.84 -5.78
CA ARG A 351 -14.10 9.13 -5.98
C ARG A 351 -14.25 7.64 -6.22
N LEU A 352 -15.44 7.05 -6.01
CA LEU A 352 -15.70 5.67 -6.42
C LEU A 352 -15.42 5.48 -7.92
N ARG A 353 -15.59 6.51 -8.76
CA ARG A 353 -15.22 6.44 -10.18
C ARG A 353 -13.73 6.17 -10.41
N TRP A 354 -12.86 6.60 -9.49
CA TRP A 354 -11.42 6.39 -9.59
C TRP A 354 -11.06 4.92 -9.60
N LEU A 355 -11.90 4.05 -9.01
CA LEU A 355 -11.75 2.60 -9.10
C LEU A 355 -11.68 2.10 -10.54
N ASN A 356 -12.28 2.80 -11.51
CA ASN A 356 -12.24 2.42 -12.93
C ASN A 356 -11.29 3.32 -13.77
N SER A 357 -10.43 4.12 -13.14
CA SER A 357 -9.54 5.04 -13.86
C SER A 357 -8.44 4.32 -14.66
N THR A 358 -8.18 4.81 -15.87
CA THR A 358 -7.05 4.42 -16.71
C THR A 358 -5.94 5.47 -16.78
N ARG A 359 -5.98 6.52 -15.93
CA ARG A 359 -5.02 7.63 -15.98
C ARG A 359 -3.57 7.15 -15.82
N GLY A 360 -2.67 7.55 -16.71
CA GLY A 360 -1.27 7.10 -16.74
C GLY A 360 -1.02 5.76 -17.46
N ILE A 361 -2.08 5.10 -17.96
CA ILE A 361 -1.97 3.98 -18.91
C ILE A 361 -1.86 4.56 -20.32
N ASN A 362 -0.62 4.84 -20.72
CA ASN A 362 -0.29 5.38 -22.04
C ASN A 362 1.11 4.90 -22.47
N HIS A 363 1.65 5.49 -23.53
CA HIS A 363 2.99 5.19 -24.04
C HIS A 363 3.99 6.33 -23.79
N ASP A 364 3.71 7.20 -22.81
CA ASP A 364 4.59 8.31 -22.50
C ASP A 364 5.87 7.81 -21.83
N VAL A 365 7.00 8.41 -22.23
CA VAL A 365 8.31 8.16 -21.62
C VAL A 365 8.55 9.20 -20.53
N VAL A 366 8.92 8.74 -19.34
CA VAL A 366 9.18 9.61 -18.18
C VAL A 366 10.63 10.08 -18.16
N LYS A 367 10.89 11.30 -17.68
CA LYS A 367 12.26 11.83 -17.61
C LYS A 367 13.08 11.03 -16.58
N PRO A 368 14.41 10.85 -16.80
CA PRO A 368 15.22 11.36 -17.91
C PRO A 368 15.26 10.43 -19.13
N TYR A 369 14.40 9.42 -19.20
CA TYR A 369 14.44 8.42 -20.27
C TYR A 369 14.05 9.00 -21.62
N ILE A 370 14.46 8.28 -22.67
CA ILE A 370 14.16 8.58 -24.06
C ILE A 370 13.47 7.37 -24.70
N PRO A 371 12.66 7.58 -25.76
CA PRO A 371 12.04 6.49 -26.50
C PRO A 371 13.04 5.43 -26.97
N VAL A 372 12.58 4.18 -27.07
CA VAL A 372 13.37 3.08 -27.59
C VAL A 372 13.64 3.30 -29.08
N GLY A 373 14.91 3.25 -29.46
CA GLY A 373 15.36 3.28 -30.86
C GLY A 373 15.65 1.88 -31.38
N MET A 374 15.40 1.65 -32.67
CA MET A 374 15.75 0.40 -33.36
C MET A 374 16.38 0.66 -34.73
N LYS A 375 17.46 -0.06 -35.01
CA LYS A 375 18.08 -0.16 -36.33
C LYS A 375 18.37 -1.63 -36.65
N LYS A 376 17.48 -2.24 -37.45
CA LYS A 376 17.48 -3.69 -37.71
C LYS A 376 17.31 -4.46 -36.39
N ASN A 377 18.32 -5.20 -35.95
CA ASN A 377 18.35 -5.98 -34.71
C ASN A 377 19.16 -5.28 -33.58
N ALA A 378 19.59 -4.04 -33.79
CA ALA A 378 20.22 -3.22 -32.76
C ALA A 378 19.16 -2.31 -32.13
N LEU A 379 18.93 -2.48 -30.84
CA LEU A 379 18.02 -1.69 -30.02
C LEU A 379 18.81 -0.74 -29.11
N SER A 380 18.25 0.41 -28.80
CA SER A 380 18.87 1.40 -27.92
C SER A 380 17.83 2.08 -27.04
N CYS A 381 18.18 2.33 -25.78
CA CYS A 381 17.49 3.26 -24.90
C CYS A 381 18.55 4.13 -24.18
N LEU A 382 18.15 4.99 -23.24
CA LEU A 382 19.05 5.96 -22.59
C LEU A 382 20.38 5.33 -22.12
N GLY A 383 21.49 5.54 -22.81
CA GLY A 383 22.78 4.98 -22.36
C GLY A 383 22.91 3.44 -22.44
N ARG A 384 21.94 2.69 -22.96
CA ARG A 384 22.05 1.23 -23.19
C ARG A 384 21.89 0.86 -24.65
N ASN A 385 22.72 -0.07 -25.11
CA ASN A 385 22.65 -0.62 -26.47
C ASN A 385 22.59 -2.14 -26.40
N ILE A 386 21.63 -2.73 -27.11
CA ILE A 386 21.37 -4.16 -27.12
C ILE A 386 21.40 -4.64 -28.56
N LEU A 387 22.23 -5.64 -28.86
CA LEU A 387 22.23 -6.29 -30.17
C LEU A 387 21.57 -7.66 -30.04
N ILE A 388 20.37 -7.82 -30.59
CA ILE A 388 19.66 -9.10 -30.62
C ILE A 388 20.30 -10.03 -31.66
N GLY A 389 20.32 -11.33 -31.37
CA GLY A 389 20.83 -12.33 -32.31
C GLY A 389 20.09 -12.35 -33.65
N LYS A 390 20.81 -12.75 -34.70
CA LYS A 390 20.19 -12.95 -36.03
C LYS A 390 19.32 -14.20 -36.07
N ASP A 391 19.69 -15.21 -35.28
CA ASP A 391 19.10 -16.55 -35.29
C ASP A 391 18.48 -16.95 -33.93
N THR A 392 18.49 -16.05 -32.94
CA THR A 392 18.02 -16.25 -31.55
C THR A 392 17.30 -14.99 -31.09
N PRO A 393 16.27 -15.08 -30.23
CA PRO A 393 15.60 -13.90 -29.70
C PRO A 393 16.42 -13.21 -28.60
N LEU A 394 17.52 -13.81 -28.13
CA LEU A 394 18.32 -13.31 -27.02
C LEU A 394 19.41 -12.32 -27.47
N PRO A 395 19.91 -11.48 -26.55
CA PRO A 395 21.02 -10.57 -26.84
C PRO A 395 22.34 -11.30 -27.12
N LEU A 396 22.99 -10.91 -28.22
CA LEU A 396 24.41 -11.18 -28.48
C LEU A 396 25.33 -10.21 -27.74
N GLN A 397 24.84 -8.98 -27.52
CA GLN A 397 25.59 -7.87 -26.94
C GLN A 397 24.67 -7.06 -26.04
N VAL A 398 25.17 -6.66 -24.87
CA VAL A 398 24.49 -5.71 -23.98
C VAL A 398 25.54 -4.75 -23.45
N LYS A 399 25.39 -3.47 -23.81
CA LYS A 399 26.23 -2.39 -23.31
C LYS A 399 25.44 -1.45 -22.43
N ALA A 400 26.01 -1.09 -21.28
CA ALA A 400 25.54 -0.01 -20.41
C ALA A 400 26.63 1.06 -20.32
N TRP A 401 26.33 2.30 -20.70
CA TRP A 401 27.25 3.45 -20.58
C TRP A 401 28.65 3.17 -21.17
N ASN A 402 28.67 2.55 -22.36
CA ASN A 402 29.86 2.09 -23.10
C ASN A 402 30.60 0.87 -22.53
N ASN A 403 30.17 0.31 -21.40
CA ASN A 403 30.71 -0.92 -20.85
C ASN A 403 29.98 -2.15 -21.43
N GLU A 404 30.73 -3.04 -22.05
CA GLU A 404 30.21 -4.32 -22.55
C GLU A 404 30.02 -5.32 -21.41
N ILE A 405 28.79 -5.73 -21.16
CA ILE A 405 28.44 -6.65 -20.07
C ILE A 405 28.71 -8.10 -20.49
N LEU A 406 28.26 -8.49 -21.67
CA LEU A 406 28.30 -9.90 -22.10
C LEU A 406 29.65 -10.26 -22.70
N SER A 407 30.18 -11.44 -22.36
CA SER A 407 31.34 -12.02 -23.06
C SER A 407 30.91 -12.78 -24.33
N SER A 408 29.68 -13.30 -24.36
CA SER A 408 29.04 -13.92 -25.52
C SER A 408 27.51 -13.91 -25.37
N SER A 409 26.77 -14.45 -26.34
CA SER A 409 25.30 -14.49 -26.31
C SER A 409 24.76 -15.17 -25.06
N ILE A 410 23.70 -14.61 -24.49
CA ILE A 410 22.83 -15.37 -23.56
C ILE A 410 22.23 -16.54 -24.33
N LYS A 411 22.06 -17.69 -23.66
CA LYS A 411 21.47 -18.90 -24.25
C LYS A 411 20.40 -19.47 -23.34
N LEU A 412 19.29 -19.91 -23.93
CA LEU A 412 18.38 -20.87 -23.33
C LEU A 412 18.61 -22.22 -24.03
N ILE A 413 19.13 -23.19 -23.30
CA ILE A 413 19.59 -24.49 -23.80
C ILE A 413 18.58 -25.55 -23.40
N VAL A 414 18.15 -26.36 -24.38
CA VAL A 414 17.40 -27.59 -24.13
C VAL A 414 18.32 -28.76 -24.42
N GLU A 415 18.66 -29.53 -23.39
CA GLU A 415 19.52 -30.70 -23.48
C GLU A 415 18.70 -31.98 -23.34
N THR A 416 18.82 -32.88 -24.31
CA THR A 416 18.13 -34.19 -24.32
C THR A 416 19.14 -35.32 -24.20
N ASN A 417 18.66 -36.56 -24.19
CA ASN A 417 19.54 -37.73 -24.23
C ASN A 417 20.39 -37.81 -25.50
N GLU A 418 19.96 -37.18 -26.59
CA GLU A 418 20.68 -37.14 -27.87
C GLU A 418 21.66 -35.94 -27.97
N GLY A 419 21.64 -35.04 -26.99
CA GLY A 419 22.49 -33.85 -26.93
C GLY A 419 21.71 -32.53 -26.89
N ILE A 420 22.40 -31.43 -27.15
CA ILE A 420 21.82 -30.08 -27.11
C ILE A 420 21.03 -29.78 -28.40
N LYS A 421 19.78 -29.35 -28.25
CA LYS A 421 18.93 -28.91 -29.37
C LYS A 421 19.41 -27.55 -29.91
N CYS A 422 19.61 -27.48 -31.22
CA CYS A 422 20.15 -26.31 -31.92
C CYS A 422 19.11 -25.64 -32.82
N LEU A 423 18.08 -25.06 -32.21
CA LEU A 423 17.01 -24.38 -32.92
C LEU A 423 17.42 -22.95 -33.34
N LYS A 424 17.11 -22.58 -34.58
CA LYS A 424 17.45 -21.27 -35.16
C LYS A 424 16.27 -20.72 -35.94
N ALA A 425 15.98 -19.45 -35.74
CA ALA A 425 15.01 -18.70 -36.53
C ALA A 425 15.31 -17.21 -36.48
N LYS A 426 14.75 -16.44 -37.41
CA LYS A 426 14.95 -15.00 -37.44
C LYS A 426 13.92 -14.31 -36.53
N PRO A 427 14.34 -13.43 -35.59
CA PRO A 427 13.41 -12.59 -34.84
C PRO A 427 12.59 -11.65 -35.75
N VAL A 428 11.31 -11.49 -35.44
CA VAL A 428 10.37 -10.60 -36.12
C VAL A 428 9.95 -9.51 -35.15
N PHE A 429 10.40 -8.28 -35.41
CA PHE A 429 10.13 -7.10 -34.59
C PHE A 429 8.81 -6.44 -34.99
N ASP A 430 8.12 -5.84 -34.03
CA ASP A 430 7.03 -4.91 -34.29
C ASP A 430 7.55 -3.50 -34.62
N ASN A 431 6.63 -2.55 -34.81
CA ASN A 431 6.97 -1.15 -35.10
C ASN A 431 7.31 -0.34 -33.83
N GLY A 432 7.18 -0.92 -32.64
CA GLY A 432 7.28 -0.22 -31.37
C GLY A 432 6.16 0.78 -31.07
N THR A 433 6.07 1.18 -29.81
CA THR A 433 5.15 2.21 -29.29
C THR A 433 5.88 3.46 -28.80
N GLY A 434 7.20 3.51 -29.00
CA GLY A 434 8.08 4.55 -28.46
C GLY A 434 8.57 4.21 -27.06
N ASP A 435 7.68 3.81 -26.15
CA ASP A 435 8.05 3.34 -24.81
C ASP A 435 8.52 1.88 -24.78
N ALA A 436 8.18 1.08 -25.80
CA ALA A 436 8.62 -0.29 -25.93
C ALA A 436 8.80 -0.72 -27.40
N ILE A 437 9.58 -1.78 -27.60
CA ILE A 437 9.67 -2.55 -28.85
C ILE A 437 9.61 -4.03 -28.50
N SER A 438 8.74 -4.79 -29.17
CA SER A 438 8.63 -6.23 -28.97
C SER A 438 9.02 -7.01 -30.22
N TRP A 439 9.42 -8.26 -30.03
CA TRP A 439 9.70 -9.20 -31.11
C TRP A 439 9.24 -10.61 -30.77
N GLN A 440 8.97 -11.37 -31.83
CA GLN A 440 8.62 -12.78 -31.75
C GLN A 440 9.69 -13.62 -32.44
N TRP A 441 9.90 -14.82 -31.92
CA TRP A 441 10.80 -15.81 -32.50
C TRP A 441 10.16 -17.19 -32.38
N ARG A 442 10.16 -17.95 -33.48
CA ARG A 442 9.58 -19.29 -33.53
C ARG A 442 10.53 -20.23 -34.24
N ALA A 443 10.92 -21.30 -33.58
CA ALA A 443 11.75 -22.34 -34.17
C ALA A 443 11.23 -23.72 -33.79
N SER A 444 11.47 -24.71 -34.64
CA SER A 444 11.05 -26.09 -34.39
C SER A 444 12.00 -27.09 -35.02
N ASP A 445 12.04 -28.28 -34.44
CA ASP A 445 12.59 -29.49 -35.04
C ASP A 445 11.55 -30.64 -34.96
N ASN A 446 12.00 -31.88 -35.07
CA ASN A 446 11.12 -33.05 -34.99
C ASN A 446 10.54 -33.30 -33.59
N ASP A 447 11.16 -32.74 -32.54
CA ASP A 447 10.84 -33.04 -31.14
C ASP A 447 10.19 -31.86 -30.41
N LEU A 448 10.51 -30.64 -30.80
CA LEU A 448 10.14 -29.43 -30.09
C LEU A 448 9.69 -28.32 -31.04
N LYS A 449 8.70 -27.54 -30.60
CA LYS A 449 8.36 -26.20 -31.08
C LYS A 449 8.63 -25.22 -29.95
N ILE A 450 9.41 -24.17 -30.22
CA ILE A 450 9.69 -23.11 -29.25
C ILE A 450 9.23 -21.77 -29.81
N ASP A 451 8.33 -21.14 -29.08
CA ASP A 451 7.88 -19.77 -29.30
C ASP A 451 8.50 -18.88 -28.23
N CYS A 452 9.00 -17.70 -28.61
CA CYS A 452 9.46 -16.68 -27.68
C CYS A 452 8.80 -15.34 -28.04
N LYS A 453 8.20 -14.70 -27.03
CA LYS A 453 7.79 -13.29 -27.09
C LYS A 453 8.76 -12.51 -26.20
N ALA A 454 9.35 -11.46 -26.76
CA ALA A 454 10.29 -10.63 -26.04
C ALA A 454 9.98 -9.15 -26.21
N THR A 455 10.31 -8.35 -25.20
CA THR A 455 10.05 -6.90 -25.19
C THR A 455 11.23 -6.19 -24.55
N LEU A 456 11.62 -5.04 -25.11
CA LEU A 456 12.51 -4.05 -24.49
C LEU A 456 11.69 -2.78 -24.22
N GLU A 457 11.73 -2.29 -22.97
CA GLU A 457 11.15 -1.01 -22.58
C GLU A 457 12.21 0.11 -22.49
N PHE A 458 11.76 1.36 -22.52
CA PHE A 458 12.62 2.57 -22.51
C PHE A 458 13.57 2.67 -21.31
N ASP A 459 13.26 2.00 -20.21
CA ASP A 459 14.06 2.01 -18.98
C ASP A 459 15.18 0.96 -18.98
N GLY A 460 15.31 0.17 -20.05
CA GLY A 460 16.32 -0.88 -20.16
C GLY A 460 15.90 -2.23 -19.55
N TRP A 461 14.63 -2.35 -19.17
CA TRP A 461 14.01 -3.61 -18.81
C TRP A 461 13.68 -4.44 -20.05
N MET A 462 14.00 -5.72 -20.01
CA MET A 462 13.69 -6.69 -21.07
C MET A 462 12.98 -7.90 -20.48
N ASN A 463 11.92 -8.37 -21.12
CA ASN A 463 11.23 -9.60 -20.73
C ASN A 463 11.17 -10.60 -21.86
N TYR A 464 11.21 -11.87 -21.50
CA TYR A 464 11.22 -13.01 -22.40
C TYR A 464 10.27 -14.08 -21.87
N ILE A 465 9.26 -14.41 -22.66
CA ILE A 465 8.33 -15.51 -22.39
C ILE A 465 8.58 -16.59 -23.43
N TYR A 466 9.22 -17.68 -23.02
CA TYR A 466 9.48 -18.86 -23.82
C TYR A 466 8.41 -19.92 -23.59
N THR A 467 7.78 -20.41 -24.64
CA THR A 467 6.86 -21.54 -24.61
C THR A 467 7.52 -22.72 -25.32
N VAL A 468 7.89 -23.75 -24.56
CA VAL A 468 8.51 -24.98 -25.07
C VAL A 468 7.43 -26.05 -25.20
N THR A 469 7.08 -26.40 -26.43
CA THR A 469 6.01 -27.38 -26.74
C THR A 469 6.61 -28.62 -27.40
N PRO A 470 6.56 -29.80 -26.75
CA PRO A 470 6.99 -31.05 -27.35
C PRO A 470 6.03 -31.52 -28.44
N THR A 471 6.56 -31.94 -29.58
CA THR A 471 5.78 -32.59 -30.65
C THR A 471 5.61 -34.08 -30.41
N GLN A 472 6.40 -34.65 -29.48
CA GLN A 472 6.31 -36.01 -29.00
C GLN A 472 6.80 -36.08 -27.54
N ALA A 473 6.53 -37.20 -26.86
CA ALA A 473 7.08 -37.41 -25.52
C ALA A 473 8.61 -37.49 -25.56
N ILE A 474 9.29 -36.66 -24.77
CA ILE A 474 10.75 -36.57 -24.78
C ILE A 474 11.31 -36.40 -23.36
N ASN A 475 12.42 -37.09 -23.10
CA ASN A 475 13.20 -36.90 -21.88
C ASN A 475 14.22 -35.78 -22.11
N VAL A 476 14.10 -34.71 -21.31
CA VAL A 476 15.10 -33.64 -21.28
C VAL A 476 15.95 -33.80 -20.02
N LYS A 477 17.27 -33.71 -20.20
CA LYS A 477 18.23 -33.71 -19.10
C LYS A 477 18.19 -32.39 -18.35
N ASP A 478 18.00 -31.29 -19.09
CA ASP A 478 17.93 -29.95 -18.52
C ASP A 478 17.36 -28.96 -19.53
N ILE A 479 16.65 -27.95 -19.02
CA ILE A 479 16.39 -26.71 -19.74
C ILE A 479 17.02 -25.61 -18.89
N ARG A 480 18.09 -24.98 -19.39
CA ARG A 480 18.87 -24.01 -18.62
C ARG A 480 19.14 -22.72 -19.35
N MET A 481 19.26 -21.64 -18.59
CA MET A 481 19.73 -20.36 -19.08
C MET A 481 21.19 -20.15 -18.68
N GLU A 482 22.04 -19.78 -19.65
CA GLU A 482 23.44 -19.40 -19.42
C GLU A 482 23.64 -17.93 -19.77
N ILE A 483 24.16 -17.15 -18.81
CA ILE A 483 24.47 -15.73 -18.93
C ILE A 483 25.99 -15.53 -18.78
N PRO A 484 26.74 -15.48 -19.89
CA PRO A 484 28.19 -15.29 -19.85
C PRO A 484 28.55 -13.80 -19.86
N MET A 485 29.15 -13.33 -18.77
CA MET A 485 29.50 -11.93 -18.51
C MET A 485 31.01 -11.72 -18.54
N LYS A 486 31.46 -10.54 -18.99
CA LYS A 486 32.89 -10.20 -18.95
C LYS A 486 33.38 -10.08 -17.52
N GLU A 487 34.53 -10.68 -17.22
CA GLU A 487 35.16 -10.63 -15.89
C GLU A 487 35.38 -9.18 -15.39
N LYS A 488 35.68 -8.24 -16.30
CA LYS A 488 35.86 -6.82 -15.95
C LYS A 488 34.58 -6.15 -15.45
N VAL A 489 33.41 -6.68 -15.79
CA VAL A 489 32.09 -6.15 -15.37
C VAL A 489 31.54 -6.97 -14.21
N ALA A 490 31.63 -8.30 -14.26
CA ALA A 490 31.11 -9.20 -13.23
C ALA A 490 32.03 -9.25 -12.00
N LYS A 491 32.07 -8.16 -11.24
CA LYS A 491 32.90 -8.02 -10.03
C LYS A 491 32.15 -8.41 -8.75
N TYR A 492 30.85 -8.09 -8.70
CA TYR A 492 30.02 -8.21 -7.51
C TYR A 492 28.75 -9.00 -7.81
N VAL A 493 28.14 -9.58 -6.78
CA VAL A 493 26.88 -10.32 -6.84
C VAL A 493 26.00 -10.03 -5.63
N VAL A 494 24.68 -10.05 -5.82
CA VAL A 494 23.64 -10.11 -4.78
C VAL A 494 22.45 -10.92 -5.30
N GLY A 495 21.70 -11.58 -4.41
CA GLY A 495 20.58 -12.46 -4.77
C GLY A 495 21.01 -13.93 -4.82
N MET A 496 20.09 -14.83 -5.19
CA MET A 496 20.30 -16.30 -5.09
C MET A 496 20.76 -16.77 -3.69
N GLY A 497 20.36 -16.08 -2.62
CA GLY A 497 20.85 -16.37 -1.27
C GLY A 497 22.25 -15.85 -0.92
N LEU A 498 22.86 -15.07 -1.80
CA LEU A 498 24.09 -14.32 -1.53
C LEU A 498 23.78 -12.88 -1.13
N HIS A 499 24.43 -12.42 -0.05
CA HIS A 499 24.54 -10.99 0.25
C HIS A 499 25.43 -10.29 -0.78
N GLY A 500 25.36 -8.96 -0.84
CA GLY A 500 26.23 -8.12 -1.64
C GLY A 500 27.70 -8.37 -1.35
N GLN A 501 28.39 -9.04 -2.28
CA GLN A 501 29.78 -9.45 -2.13
C GLN A 501 30.55 -9.50 -3.46
N GLU A 502 31.87 -9.70 -3.38
CA GLU A 502 32.72 -10.01 -4.53
C GLU A 502 32.27 -11.32 -5.19
N ILE A 503 32.41 -11.40 -6.51
CA ILE A 503 32.06 -12.60 -7.25
C ILE A 503 32.88 -13.80 -6.73
N PRO A 504 32.21 -14.89 -6.29
CA PRO A 504 32.93 -16.07 -5.82
C PRO A 504 33.63 -16.78 -6.98
N GLN A 505 34.66 -17.57 -6.66
CA GLN A 505 35.33 -18.40 -7.67
C GLN A 505 34.36 -19.43 -8.27
N SER A 506 33.57 -20.07 -7.42
CA SER A 506 32.42 -20.88 -7.80
C SER A 506 31.33 -20.78 -6.74
N TYR A 507 30.08 -20.91 -7.14
CA TYR A 507 28.91 -20.97 -6.25
C TYR A 507 27.87 -21.91 -6.83
N HIS A 508 27.22 -22.68 -5.95
CA HIS A 508 26.10 -23.55 -6.27
C HIS A 508 24.99 -23.28 -5.26
N GLY A 509 23.84 -22.85 -5.75
CA GLY A 509 22.66 -22.52 -4.97
C GLY A 509 21.47 -23.36 -5.42
N THR A 510 20.60 -23.70 -4.47
CA THR A 510 19.31 -24.34 -4.74
C THR A 510 18.19 -23.42 -4.26
N TRP A 511 16.98 -23.60 -4.78
CA TRP A 511 15.80 -22.83 -4.35
C TRP A 511 15.55 -22.92 -2.84
N ASP A 512 15.88 -24.05 -2.24
CA ASP A 512 15.71 -24.32 -0.81
C ASP A 512 17.02 -24.11 -0.02
N ALA A 513 17.90 -23.21 -0.47
CA ALA A 513 19.12 -22.89 0.27
C ALA A 513 18.79 -22.07 1.54
N PRO A 514 19.22 -22.51 2.74
CA PRO A 514 18.96 -21.77 3.95
C PRO A 514 19.82 -20.49 3.99
N ILE A 515 19.18 -19.35 4.25
CA ILE A 515 19.83 -18.09 4.62
C ILE A 515 19.59 -17.90 6.12
N GLU A 516 20.65 -17.85 6.92
CA GLU A 516 20.55 -17.68 8.39
C GLU A 516 19.56 -18.66 9.07
N ASN A 517 19.63 -19.94 8.69
CA ASN A 517 18.77 -21.03 9.18
C ASN A 517 17.28 -20.93 8.80
N ARG A 518 16.92 -20.18 7.74
CA ARG A 518 15.56 -20.13 7.18
C ARG A 518 15.57 -20.45 5.69
N LEU A 519 14.62 -21.27 5.23
CA LEU A 519 14.35 -21.50 3.81
C LEU A 519 13.73 -20.22 3.23
N TRP A 520 14.38 -19.64 2.22
CA TRP A 520 14.08 -18.29 1.76
C TRP A 520 13.80 -18.28 0.25
N PRO A 521 12.60 -17.85 -0.21
CA PRO A 521 12.39 -17.74 -1.63
C PRO A 521 13.15 -16.55 -2.23
N PHE A 522 14.02 -16.86 -3.18
CA PHE A 522 14.62 -15.91 -4.09
C PHE A 522 14.31 -16.32 -5.52
N ASP A 523 13.96 -15.34 -6.34
CA ASP A 523 13.64 -15.52 -7.76
C ASP A 523 14.61 -14.74 -8.65
N SER A 524 15.59 -14.05 -8.07
CA SER A 524 16.36 -13.04 -8.78
C SER A 524 17.80 -12.92 -8.27
N PHE A 525 18.64 -12.32 -9.12
CA PHE A 525 20.02 -11.95 -8.81
C PHE A 525 20.49 -10.77 -9.65
N TRP A 526 21.51 -10.10 -9.16
CA TRP A 526 22.28 -9.12 -9.91
C TRP A 526 23.76 -9.46 -9.88
N ILE A 527 24.41 -9.37 -11.04
CA ILE A 527 25.87 -9.46 -11.18
C ILE A 527 26.37 -8.22 -11.92
N GLY A 528 27.42 -7.59 -11.43
CA GLY A 528 27.94 -6.39 -12.07
C GLY A 528 29.06 -5.68 -11.30
N SER A 529 29.21 -4.41 -11.63
CA SER A 529 30.17 -3.46 -11.08
C SER A 529 29.46 -2.13 -10.81
N ALA A 530 30.18 -1.12 -10.32
CA ALA A 530 29.62 0.22 -10.14
C ALA A 530 29.14 0.87 -11.46
N HIS A 531 29.64 0.45 -12.62
CA HIS A 531 29.42 1.12 -13.91
C HIS A 531 28.58 0.34 -14.92
N ALA A 532 28.38 -0.96 -14.67
CA ALA A 532 27.58 -1.84 -15.51
C ALA A 532 27.23 -3.14 -14.77
N GLY A 533 26.02 -3.63 -14.98
CA GLY A 533 25.56 -4.90 -14.43
C GLY A 533 24.26 -5.36 -15.04
N LEU A 534 23.90 -6.62 -14.78
CA LEU A 534 22.67 -7.23 -15.24
C LEU A 534 21.95 -7.85 -14.04
N HIS A 535 20.73 -7.39 -13.80
CA HIS A 535 19.77 -8.06 -12.94
C HIS A 535 18.95 -9.04 -13.75
N CYS A 536 18.65 -10.20 -13.20
CA CYS A 536 17.82 -11.24 -13.79
C CYS A 536 16.80 -11.71 -12.75
N GLU A 537 15.53 -11.71 -13.12
CA GLU A 537 14.41 -12.19 -12.30
C GLU A 537 13.70 -13.33 -13.05
N LEU A 538 13.42 -14.41 -12.34
CA LEU A 538 12.73 -15.60 -12.83
C LEU A 538 11.25 -15.50 -12.47
N ARG A 539 10.39 -15.71 -13.44
CA ARG A 539 8.95 -15.45 -13.33
C ARG A 539 8.13 -16.68 -13.69
N GLY A 540 6.82 -16.60 -13.46
CA GLY A 540 5.87 -17.67 -13.73
C GLY A 540 5.16 -18.23 -12.49
N SER A 541 5.44 -17.67 -11.32
CA SER A 541 4.68 -17.88 -10.07
C SER A 541 3.41 -17.01 -10.03
N ALA A 542 2.53 -17.27 -9.05
CA ALA A 542 1.32 -16.47 -8.84
C ALA A 542 1.60 -15.02 -8.38
N TYR A 543 2.80 -14.75 -7.84
CA TYR A 543 3.26 -13.43 -7.44
C TYR A 543 4.73 -13.26 -7.82
N THR A 544 5.04 -12.13 -8.46
CA THR A 544 6.39 -11.68 -8.80
C THR A 544 6.50 -10.22 -8.36
N GLY A 545 7.54 -9.88 -7.61
CA GLY A 545 7.70 -8.54 -7.07
C GLY A 545 8.42 -8.53 -5.72
N PRO A 546 8.45 -7.36 -5.06
CA PRO A 546 9.13 -7.21 -3.77
C PRO A 546 8.43 -7.96 -2.64
N LEU A 547 8.90 -7.82 -1.41
CA LEU A 547 8.28 -8.38 -0.20
C LEU A 547 8.18 -9.91 -0.19
N LEU A 548 9.09 -10.61 -0.86
CA LEU A 548 9.10 -12.07 -0.86
C LEU A 548 9.18 -12.63 0.58
N ASN A 549 9.77 -11.87 1.53
CA ASN A 549 9.87 -12.20 2.97
C ASN A 549 8.62 -11.99 3.78
N LEU A 550 7.66 -11.27 3.24
CA LEU A 550 6.34 -11.20 3.83
C LEU A 550 5.40 -12.27 3.22
N TYR A 551 5.41 -12.44 1.90
CA TYR A 551 4.38 -13.21 1.20
C TYR A 551 4.71 -14.69 1.00
N HIS A 552 5.98 -15.08 1.00
CA HIS A 552 6.41 -16.47 0.75
C HIS A 552 5.71 -17.12 -0.47
N PRO A 553 5.74 -16.48 -1.65
CA PRO A 553 5.06 -17.03 -2.82
C PRO A 553 5.70 -18.35 -3.26
N ALA A 554 4.92 -19.16 -3.97
CA ALA A 554 5.44 -20.37 -4.61
C ALA A 554 6.52 -20.01 -5.64
N TYR A 555 7.52 -20.89 -5.80
CA TYR A 555 8.52 -20.74 -6.85
C TYR A 555 7.90 -20.89 -8.24
N PRO A 556 8.50 -20.27 -9.28
CA PRO A 556 8.12 -20.57 -10.65
C PRO A 556 8.35 -22.05 -11.00
N ASP A 557 7.26 -22.78 -11.28
CA ASP A 557 7.30 -24.24 -11.50
C ASP A 557 8.27 -24.66 -12.62
N SER A 558 8.35 -23.87 -13.70
CA SER A 558 9.23 -24.16 -14.83
C SER A 558 10.70 -24.17 -14.44
N TRP A 559 11.11 -23.29 -13.52
CA TRP A 559 12.49 -23.18 -13.05
C TRP A 559 12.77 -24.06 -11.82
N TYR A 560 11.82 -24.17 -10.89
CA TYR A 560 11.96 -24.96 -9.65
C TYR A 560 11.98 -26.46 -9.90
N ASN A 561 11.03 -26.96 -10.71
CA ASN A 561 10.90 -28.36 -11.10
C ASN A 561 10.99 -29.34 -9.93
N GLU A 562 10.13 -29.15 -8.91
CA GLU A 562 10.09 -30.02 -7.73
C GLU A 562 11.45 -30.12 -7.01
N GLY A 563 12.21 -29.03 -6.97
CA GLY A 563 13.52 -28.95 -6.31
C GLY A 563 14.70 -29.45 -7.15
N LYS A 564 14.48 -29.85 -8.41
CA LYS A 564 15.56 -30.27 -9.33
C LYS A 564 16.29 -29.10 -9.99
N GLY A 565 15.71 -27.91 -9.97
CA GLY A 565 16.34 -26.69 -10.47
C GLY A 565 17.30 -26.03 -9.48
N GLY A 566 18.01 -25.02 -9.96
CA GLY A 566 18.92 -24.23 -9.13
C GLY A 566 19.84 -23.33 -9.95
N PHE A 567 20.95 -22.94 -9.33
CA PHE A 567 21.80 -21.86 -9.80
C PHE A 567 23.27 -22.19 -9.66
N THR A 568 24.08 -21.81 -10.64
CA THR A 568 25.55 -21.80 -10.49
C THR A 568 26.15 -20.50 -10.96
N ILE A 569 27.28 -20.13 -10.33
CA ILE A 569 28.16 -19.06 -10.80
C ILE A 569 29.56 -19.65 -10.89
N GLU A 570 30.19 -19.52 -12.05
CA GLU A 570 31.53 -20.03 -12.33
C GLU A 570 32.43 -18.91 -12.85
N LYS A 571 33.48 -18.56 -12.11
CA LYS A 571 34.50 -17.62 -12.56
C LYS A 571 35.53 -18.35 -13.42
N GLN A 572 35.50 -18.08 -14.72
CA GLN A 572 36.40 -18.66 -15.71
C GLN A 572 37.43 -17.63 -16.17
N LYS A 573 38.38 -18.07 -17.01
CA LYS A 573 39.37 -17.16 -17.60
C LYS A 573 38.66 -16.12 -18.49
N HIS A 574 38.74 -14.84 -18.11
CA HIS A 574 38.14 -13.69 -18.82
C HIS A 574 36.61 -13.56 -18.79
N GLN A 575 35.89 -14.47 -18.11
CA GLN A 575 34.43 -14.39 -18.01
C GLN A 575 33.89 -15.00 -16.71
N VAL A 576 32.68 -14.60 -16.34
CA VAL A 576 31.88 -15.21 -15.29
C VAL A 576 30.62 -15.73 -15.95
N VAL A 577 30.24 -16.99 -15.68
CA VAL A 577 29.01 -17.57 -16.24
C VAL A 577 28.04 -17.83 -15.10
N ALA A 578 26.88 -17.18 -15.15
CA ALA A 578 25.74 -17.53 -14.31
C ALA A 578 24.83 -18.50 -15.06
N THR A 579 24.49 -19.63 -14.44
CA THR A 579 23.62 -20.65 -15.03
C THR A 579 22.42 -20.86 -14.13
N ILE A 580 21.22 -20.78 -14.71
CA ILE A 580 19.96 -21.14 -14.06
C ILE A 580 19.53 -22.45 -14.70
N TYR A 581 19.67 -23.56 -13.98
CA TYR A 581 19.25 -24.87 -14.47
C TYR A 581 17.90 -25.25 -13.88
N SER A 582 17.15 -26.06 -14.61
CA SER A 582 15.83 -26.49 -14.17
C SER A 582 15.74 -28.01 -13.97
N GLY A 583 16.82 -28.73 -14.30
CA GLY A 583 16.97 -30.15 -14.02
C GLY A 583 16.16 -31.05 -14.95
N GLU A 584 16.35 -32.35 -14.77
CA GLU A 584 15.74 -33.37 -15.63
C GLU A 584 14.22 -33.43 -15.49
N ARG A 585 13.53 -33.66 -16.62
CA ARG A 585 12.09 -33.89 -16.65
C ARG A 585 11.66 -34.64 -17.91
N GLN A 586 10.48 -35.23 -17.85
CA GLN A 586 9.81 -35.80 -19.00
C GLN A 586 8.79 -34.80 -19.52
N LEU A 587 8.92 -34.41 -20.78
CA LEU A 587 7.95 -33.54 -21.44
C LEU A 587 6.96 -34.41 -22.21
N LYS A 588 5.67 -34.13 -22.07
CA LYS A 588 4.61 -34.85 -22.77
C LYS A 588 4.25 -34.12 -24.06
N GLN A 589 3.84 -34.90 -25.06
CA GLN A 589 3.40 -34.36 -26.35
C GLN A 589 2.29 -33.32 -26.15
N ASP A 590 2.42 -32.18 -26.83
CA ASP A 590 1.45 -31.09 -26.87
C ASP A 590 1.13 -30.45 -25.49
N GLU A 591 1.92 -30.73 -24.44
CA GLU A 591 1.85 -30.06 -23.14
C GLU A 591 2.99 -29.01 -23.03
N PRO A 592 2.71 -27.71 -23.20
CA PRO A 592 3.73 -26.68 -23.18
C PRO A 592 4.23 -26.35 -21.76
N ILE A 593 5.51 -26.03 -21.65
CA ILE A 593 6.11 -25.42 -20.45
C ILE A 593 6.52 -23.98 -20.76
N ILE A 594 6.18 -23.06 -19.85
CA ILE A 594 6.48 -21.63 -20.00
C ILE A 594 7.64 -21.22 -19.10
N PHE A 595 8.72 -20.74 -19.70
CA PHE A 595 9.83 -20.10 -19.01
C PHE A 595 9.73 -18.58 -19.19
N ASP A 596 9.36 -17.88 -18.12
CA ASP A 596 9.29 -16.42 -18.07
C ASP A 596 10.48 -15.89 -17.25
N PHE A 597 11.15 -14.87 -17.76
CA PHE A 597 12.20 -14.15 -17.03
C PHE A 597 12.34 -12.70 -17.54
N ALA A 598 12.84 -11.86 -16.66
CA ALA A 598 13.17 -10.47 -16.95
C ALA A 598 14.65 -10.19 -16.72
N LEU A 599 15.19 -9.28 -17.53
CA LEU A 599 16.53 -8.73 -17.41
C LEU A 599 16.42 -7.21 -17.23
N LEU A 600 17.20 -6.64 -16.32
CA LEU A 600 17.33 -5.20 -16.17
C LEU A 600 18.80 -4.79 -16.29
N VAL A 601 19.09 -3.91 -17.24
CA VAL A 601 20.43 -3.39 -17.48
C VAL A 601 20.71 -2.21 -16.55
N THR A 602 21.78 -2.30 -15.78
CA THR A 602 22.15 -1.31 -14.76
C THR A 602 23.53 -0.68 -15.09
N PRO A 603 23.82 0.55 -14.64
CA PRO A 603 22.92 1.54 -14.03
C PRO A 603 21.73 1.95 -14.91
N VAL A 604 20.54 2.12 -14.31
CA VAL A 604 19.30 2.43 -15.06
C VAL A 604 19.23 3.89 -15.51
N LYS A 605 20.07 4.76 -14.94
CA LYS A 605 20.27 6.17 -15.28
C LYS A 605 21.63 6.65 -14.72
N GLU A 606 22.09 7.82 -15.14
CA GLU A 606 23.26 8.44 -14.51
C GLU A 606 22.94 8.84 -13.07
N ILE A 607 23.95 8.75 -12.21
CA ILE A 607 23.84 9.17 -10.82
C ILE A 607 23.81 10.69 -10.77
N ASP A 608 22.80 11.24 -10.09
CA ASP A 608 22.79 12.66 -9.72
C ASP A 608 23.55 12.86 -8.40
N TYR A 609 24.88 12.95 -8.49
CA TYR A 609 25.73 13.19 -7.31
C TYR A 609 25.43 14.53 -6.65
N LYS A 610 24.99 15.53 -7.41
CA LYS A 610 24.73 16.87 -6.88
C LYS A 610 23.54 16.84 -5.93
N SER A 611 22.45 16.16 -6.29
CA SER A 611 21.29 16.04 -5.40
C SER A 611 21.64 15.33 -4.10
N GLN A 612 22.52 14.31 -4.11
CA GLN A 612 22.94 13.64 -2.86
C GLN A 612 23.46 14.60 -1.78
N PHE A 613 24.20 15.64 -2.18
CA PHE A 613 24.81 16.59 -1.24
C PHE A 613 23.95 17.82 -0.93
N THR A 614 22.90 18.05 -1.73
CA THR A 614 22.06 19.27 -1.68
C THR A 614 20.62 19.02 -1.24
N ASP A 615 20.05 17.87 -1.61
CA ASP A 615 18.72 17.42 -1.20
C ASP A 615 18.78 16.80 0.20
N ARG A 616 18.93 17.68 1.21
CA ARG A 616 19.08 17.30 2.61
C ARG A 616 17.71 17.10 3.26
N TYR A 617 17.50 15.91 3.81
CA TYR A 617 16.22 15.47 4.34
C TYR A 617 16.07 15.75 5.84
N TYR A 618 14.91 16.28 6.21
CA TYR A 618 14.34 16.21 7.55
C TYR A 618 13.30 15.09 7.58
N HIS A 619 13.45 14.14 8.51
CA HIS A 619 12.50 13.04 8.65
C HIS A 619 12.30 12.68 10.13
N SER A 620 11.05 12.77 10.60
CA SER A 620 10.65 12.40 11.96
C SER A 620 9.35 11.61 11.94
N LEU A 621 9.20 10.64 12.84
CA LEU A 621 8.01 9.80 12.94
C LEU A 621 6.74 10.61 13.28
N GLY A 622 6.77 11.40 14.36
CA GLY A 622 5.59 12.12 14.86
C GLY A 622 5.68 13.63 14.79
N ARG A 623 6.84 14.19 14.42
CA ARG A 623 7.11 15.64 14.50
C ARG A 623 7.67 16.18 13.18
N PRO A 624 6.84 16.34 12.15
CA PRO A 624 7.30 16.84 10.85
C PRO A 624 7.63 18.34 10.86
N GLU A 625 7.38 19.05 11.96
CA GLU A 625 7.63 20.49 12.05
C GLU A 625 9.13 20.82 12.09
N VAL A 626 9.54 21.54 11.06
CA VAL A 626 10.89 22.08 10.88
C VAL A 626 10.94 23.51 11.46
N THR A 627 12.13 23.99 11.82
CA THR A 627 12.36 25.37 12.25
C THR A 627 13.09 26.19 11.17
N ASP A 628 13.11 27.52 11.29
CA ASP A 628 13.91 28.35 10.38
C ASP A 628 15.40 28.01 10.44
N ALA A 629 15.92 27.75 11.64
CA ALA A 629 17.30 27.33 11.85
C ALA A 629 17.64 26.02 11.11
N ASP A 630 16.69 25.07 11.04
CA ASP A 630 16.92 23.81 10.32
C ASP A 630 17.07 24.04 8.80
N VAL A 631 16.33 25.01 8.25
CA VAL A 631 16.45 25.39 6.82
C VAL A 631 17.76 26.14 6.56
N GLU A 632 18.17 27.01 7.48
CA GLU A 632 19.47 27.69 7.47
C GLU A 632 20.63 26.67 7.55
N ASP A 633 20.47 25.62 8.35
CA ASP A 633 21.40 24.49 8.46
C ASP A 633 21.37 23.55 7.23
N GLY A 634 20.50 23.82 6.27
CA GLY A 634 20.52 23.24 4.93
C GLY A 634 19.39 22.27 4.61
N VAL A 635 18.39 22.07 5.46
CA VAL A 635 17.23 21.22 5.13
C VAL A 635 16.54 21.72 3.85
N LYS A 636 16.31 20.81 2.89
CA LYS A 636 15.63 21.08 1.62
C LYS A 636 14.43 20.19 1.35
N ILE A 637 14.34 19.02 1.99
CA ILE A 637 13.21 18.11 1.80
C ILE A 637 12.67 17.69 3.16
N ILE A 638 11.35 17.78 3.32
CA ILE A 638 10.64 17.42 4.54
C ILE A 638 9.77 16.20 4.23
N ASN A 639 9.98 15.09 4.94
CA ASN A 639 9.12 13.93 4.86
C ASN A 639 8.11 13.95 6.02
N ILE A 640 6.82 13.99 5.68
CA ILE A 640 5.71 13.83 6.61
C ILE A 640 5.37 12.34 6.68
N HIS A 641 5.66 11.72 7.81
CA HIS A 641 5.30 10.33 8.07
C HIS A 641 3.78 10.17 8.30
N HIS A 642 3.29 8.94 8.37
CA HIS A 642 2.00 8.63 8.99
C HIS A 642 2.01 8.95 10.50
N ALA A 643 0.82 9.10 11.10
CA ALA A 643 0.54 9.25 12.52
C ALA A 643 0.91 10.62 13.11
N ASN A 644 0.58 11.69 12.39
CA ASN A 644 0.66 13.06 12.92
C ASN A 644 -0.49 13.91 12.37
N GLU A 645 -0.61 15.16 12.84
CA GLU A 645 -1.77 15.99 12.51
C GLU A 645 -1.91 16.41 11.03
N TYR A 646 -0.85 16.25 10.23
CA TYR A 646 -0.87 16.55 8.79
C TYR A 646 -1.20 15.32 7.94
N ASN A 647 -0.90 14.11 8.44
CA ASN A 647 -1.18 12.82 7.81
C ASN A 647 -1.56 11.76 8.86
N PRO A 648 -2.75 11.89 9.49
CA PRO A 648 -3.11 11.09 10.66
C PRO A 648 -3.50 9.65 10.34
N PHE A 649 -4.07 9.41 9.16
CA PHE A 649 -4.61 8.12 8.76
C PHE A 649 -3.76 7.46 7.68
N ILE A 650 -3.36 6.21 7.92
CA ILE A 650 -2.46 5.50 7.03
C ILE A 650 -3.15 5.29 5.68
N ASN A 651 -2.43 5.69 4.64
CA ASN A 651 -2.85 5.56 3.25
C ASN A 651 -4.20 6.22 2.89
N TYR A 652 -4.63 7.23 3.65
CA TYR A 652 -5.83 8.01 3.35
C TYR A 652 -5.67 9.48 3.78
N PRO A 653 -4.86 10.28 3.02
CA PRO A 653 -4.51 11.66 3.40
C PRO A 653 -5.66 12.67 3.23
N PHE A 654 -6.83 12.23 2.79
CA PHE A 654 -7.90 13.11 2.33
C PHE A 654 -8.69 13.80 3.44
N LEU A 655 -8.54 13.36 4.69
CA LEU A 655 -9.22 13.94 5.86
C LEU A 655 -8.48 15.14 6.47
N SER A 656 -7.26 15.44 6.01
CA SER A 656 -6.40 16.50 6.56
C SER A 656 -5.77 17.40 5.48
N VAL A 657 -6.40 17.47 4.30
CA VAL A 657 -5.86 18.15 3.11
C VAL A 657 -5.56 19.62 3.38
N ASP A 658 -6.44 20.34 4.07
CA ASP A 658 -6.23 21.77 4.37
C ASP A 658 -4.98 22.00 5.21
N LYS A 659 -4.77 21.18 6.26
CA LYS A 659 -3.55 21.23 7.08
C LYS A 659 -2.31 20.93 6.27
N LEU A 660 -2.38 19.91 5.40
CA LEU A 660 -1.27 19.54 4.52
C LEU A 660 -0.95 20.68 3.55
N LYS A 661 -1.95 21.31 2.95
CA LYS A 661 -1.82 22.44 2.02
C LYS A 661 -1.21 23.68 2.68
N ASP A 662 -1.60 23.98 3.91
CA ASP A 662 -0.99 25.08 4.65
C ASP A 662 0.47 24.77 5.02
N PHE A 663 0.77 23.52 5.35
CA PHE A 663 2.13 23.07 5.62
C PHE A 663 3.02 23.17 4.37
N THR A 664 2.57 22.64 3.21
CA THR A 664 3.33 22.73 1.95
C THR A 664 3.57 24.18 1.56
N ARG A 665 2.52 25.02 1.55
CA ARG A 665 2.62 26.46 1.26
C ARG A 665 3.64 27.17 2.16
N LYS A 666 3.66 26.86 3.45
CA LYS A 666 4.61 27.45 4.41
C LYS A 666 6.05 27.13 4.04
N TRP A 667 6.35 25.88 3.73
CA TRP A 667 7.72 25.42 3.51
C TRP A 667 8.24 25.64 2.09
N HIS A 668 7.35 25.65 1.10
CA HIS A 668 7.67 26.07 -0.26
C HIS A 668 8.17 27.52 -0.33
N LYS A 669 7.56 28.43 0.46
CA LYS A 669 8.04 29.83 0.57
C LYS A 669 9.48 29.94 1.09
N LYS A 670 9.98 28.89 1.74
CA LYS A 670 11.35 28.79 2.27
C LYS A 670 12.26 27.92 1.38
N GLY A 671 11.77 27.51 0.21
CA GLY A 671 12.51 26.70 -0.76
C GLY A 671 12.70 25.25 -0.35
N CYS A 672 11.87 24.73 0.55
CA CYS A 672 11.83 23.30 0.90
C CYS A 672 10.77 22.59 0.05
N LYS A 673 11.03 21.34 -0.31
CA LYS A 673 10.05 20.40 -0.84
C LYS A 673 9.40 19.59 0.29
N VAL A 674 8.16 19.17 0.12
CA VAL A 674 7.40 18.38 1.09
C VAL A 674 6.91 17.09 0.47
N LYS A 675 7.15 15.96 1.13
CA LYS A 675 6.69 14.63 0.70
C LYS A 675 5.91 13.96 1.81
N ILE A 676 5.05 13.01 1.46
CA ILE A 676 4.24 12.28 2.44
C ILE A 676 4.46 10.77 2.36
N TYR A 677 4.26 10.09 3.49
CA TYR A 677 3.99 8.66 3.54
C TYR A 677 2.63 8.39 2.88
N TYR A 678 2.64 7.67 1.76
CA TYR A 678 1.42 7.22 1.09
C TYR A 678 1.68 5.96 0.26
N THR A 679 1.29 4.80 0.80
CA THR A 679 1.40 3.47 0.18
C THR A 679 -0.01 2.87 0.01
N ILE A 680 -0.13 1.55 -0.20
CA ILE A 680 -1.41 0.90 -0.49
C ILE A 680 -1.65 -0.43 0.24
N ARG A 681 -0.67 -0.95 0.99
CA ARG A 681 -0.75 -2.28 1.65
C ARG A 681 -1.87 -2.36 2.70
N GLU A 682 -2.20 -1.21 3.28
CA GLU A 682 -3.13 -1.07 4.39
C GLU A 682 -4.09 0.08 4.07
N LEU A 683 -5.33 0.01 4.57
CA LEU A 683 -6.29 1.10 4.51
C LEU A 683 -6.90 1.34 5.89
N THR A 684 -6.89 2.60 6.32
CA THR A 684 -7.54 3.05 7.55
C THR A 684 -9.05 2.72 7.58
N SER A 685 -9.59 2.45 8.77
CA SER A 685 -11.05 2.43 9.01
C SER A 685 -11.73 3.78 8.79
N ALA A 686 -10.97 4.88 8.77
CA ALA A 686 -11.49 6.23 8.52
C ALA A 686 -11.85 6.49 7.05
N ALA A 687 -11.56 5.56 6.13
CA ALA A 687 -11.82 5.73 4.71
C ALA A 687 -13.33 5.91 4.45
N THR A 688 -13.69 6.99 3.76
CA THR A 688 -15.10 7.36 3.55
C THR A 688 -15.83 6.30 2.75
N GLU A 689 -15.16 5.71 1.75
CA GLU A 689 -15.69 4.70 0.85
C GLU A 689 -15.67 3.27 1.44
N ILE A 690 -15.27 3.07 2.71
CA ILE A 690 -15.01 1.72 3.26
C ILE A 690 -16.16 0.72 3.03
N TRP A 691 -17.42 1.17 3.14
CA TRP A 691 -18.59 0.33 2.93
C TRP A 691 -18.84 -0.03 1.47
N ALA A 692 -18.55 0.91 0.55
CA ALA A 692 -18.57 0.63 -0.88
C ALA A 692 -17.46 -0.35 -1.27
N LEU A 693 -16.26 -0.17 -0.73
CA LEU A 693 -15.13 -1.08 -0.97
C LEU A 693 -15.42 -2.48 -0.41
N ARG A 694 -16.01 -2.57 0.78
CA ARG A 694 -16.41 -3.85 1.39
C ARG A 694 -17.47 -4.58 0.55
N SER A 695 -18.35 -3.86 -0.12
CA SER A 695 -19.39 -4.46 -0.98
C SER A 695 -18.81 -5.21 -2.20
N LEU A 696 -17.55 -4.96 -2.56
CA LEU A 696 -16.83 -5.63 -3.64
C LEU A 696 -16.21 -6.97 -3.20
N GLY A 697 -16.58 -7.46 -2.00
CA GLY A 697 -16.04 -8.68 -1.44
C GLY A 697 -14.54 -8.54 -1.14
N ASN A 698 -13.76 -9.49 -1.65
CA ASN A 698 -12.32 -9.64 -1.43
C ASN A 698 -11.46 -9.03 -2.57
N GLU A 699 -12.06 -8.22 -3.44
CA GLU A 699 -11.31 -7.50 -4.47
C GLU A 699 -10.38 -6.44 -3.85
N ILE A 700 -10.85 -5.69 -2.86
CA ILE A 700 -10.12 -4.55 -2.26
C ILE A 700 -9.46 -4.94 -0.95
N PHE A 701 -10.14 -5.69 -0.08
CA PHE A 701 -9.63 -6.10 1.23
C PHE A 701 -9.28 -7.59 1.24
N ASP A 702 -8.21 -7.94 1.96
CA ASP A 702 -7.92 -9.35 2.22
C ASP A 702 -8.91 -9.93 3.26
N THR A 703 -9.19 -11.23 3.16
CA THR A 703 -10.12 -11.93 4.04
C THR A 703 -9.47 -12.32 5.37
N GLY A 704 -10.23 -12.32 6.46
CA GLY A 704 -9.75 -12.75 7.76
C GLY A 704 -10.86 -12.90 8.80
N LYS A 705 -10.50 -13.39 9.98
CA LYS A 705 -11.44 -13.64 11.10
C LYS A 705 -11.95 -12.35 11.77
N GLY A 706 -11.49 -11.17 11.35
CA GLY A 706 -11.73 -9.91 12.06
C GLY A 706 -10.87 -9.76 13.32
N GLY A 707 -11.29 -8.87 14.23
CA GLY A 707 -10.56 -8.50 15.46
C GLY A 707 -9.97 -7.09 15.40
N GLY A 708 -8.88 -6.83 16.13
CA GLY A 708 -8.23 -5.51 16.15
C GLY A 708 -8.92 -4.49 17.05
N TYR A 709 -8.84 -3.21 16.72
CA TYR A 709 -9.43 -2.10 17.49
C TYR A 709 -10.97 -2.24 17.59
N PRO A 710 -11.62 -1.87 18.71
CA PRO A 710 -13.07 -2.04 18.94
C PRO A 710 -13.96 -1.60 17.78
N TRP A 711 -13.73 -0.43 17.18
CA TRP A 711 -14.51 0.04 16.03
C TRP A 711 -14.58 -1.01 14.89
N LEU A 712 -13.46 -1.68 14.59
CA LEU A 712 -13.46 -2.74 13.57
C LEU A 712 -14.34 -3.93 13.97
N ARG A 713 -14.34 -4.32 15.25
CA ARG A 713 -15.16 -5.44 15.76
C ARG A 713 -16.64 -5.10 15.81
N GLU A 714 -16.94 -3.85 16.15
CA GLU A 714 -18.29 -3.32 16.29
C GLU A 714 -18.94 -3.18 14.90
N HIS A 715 -18.24 -2.55 13.95
CA HIS A 715 -18.80 -2.20 12.65
C HIS A 715 -18.46 -3.22 11.56
N LEU A 716 -17.20 -3.62 11.44
CA LEU A 716 -16.80 -4.57 10.40
C LEU A 716 -17.11 -6.02 10.79
N VAL A 717 -17.00 -6.39 12.06
CA VAL A 717 -17.26 -7.75 12.58
C VAL A 717 -16.27 -8.81 12.05
N ASP A 718 -16.24 -9.08 10.75
CA ASP A 718 -15.37 -10.05 10.10
C ASP A 718 -15.09 -9.75 8.61
N GLY A 719 -14.41 -10.68 7.93
CA GLY A 719 -14.09 -10.55 6.51
C GLY A 719 -12.91 -9.62 6.24
N TYR A 720 -12.09 -9.35 7.25
CA TYR A 720 -10.88 -8.51 7.16
C TYR A 720 -9.75 -9.03 8.05
N ARG A 721 -8.53 -8.56 7.79
CA ARG A 721 -7.37 -8.71 8.68
C ARG A 721 -6.96 -7.35 9.28
N PRO A 722 -6.93 -7.19 10.61
CA PRO A 722 -6.35 -6.01 11.24
C PRO A 722 -4.88 -5.85 10.86
N GLN A 723 -4.45 -4.61 10.66
CA GLN A 723 -3.08 -4.22 10.34
C GLN A 723 -2.62 -3.14 11.32
N TRP A 724 -1.80 -2.19 10.84
CA TRP A 724 -1.25 -1.11 11.63
C TRP A 724 -2.31 -0.41 12.51
N TYR A 725 -1.95 -0.22 13.78
CA TYR A 725 -2.74 0.51 14.76
C TYR A 725 -1.91 1.65 15.34
N HIS A 726 -2.50 2.84 15.45
CA HIS A 726 -1.86 3.98 16.09
C HIS A 726 -2.86 4.87 16.83
N PRO A 727 -2.72 5.09 18.16
CA PRO A 727 -3.54 6.06 18.88
C PRO A 727 -3.15 7.48 18.46
N LEU A 728 -4.13 8.34 18.13
CA LEU A 728 -3.84 9.69 17.66
C LEU A 728 -3.56 10.63 18.83
N ASP A 729 -2.55 11.50 18.68
CA ASP A 729 -2.24 12.55 19.66
C ASP A 729 -3.39 13.55 19.86
N LYS A 730 -4.18 13.77 18.81
CA LYS A 730 -5.37 14.62 18.79
C LYS A 730 -6.47 13.91 18.01
N GLU A 731 -7.71 14.02 18.50
CA GLU A 731 -8.88 13.54 17.77
C GLU A 731 -9.03 14.26 16.42
N VAL A 732 -9.35 13.50 15.37
CA VAL A 732 -9.63 14.01 14.02
C VAL A 732 -11.00 13.53 13.59
N ASN A 733 -11.97 14.44 13.45
CA ASN A 733 -13.35 14.13 13.04
C ASN A 733 -14.05 13.05 13.90
N GLY A 734 -13.86 13.08 15.22
CA GLY A 734 -14.41 12.06 16.14
C GLY A 734 -13.56 10.80 16.27
N ILE A 735 -12.45 10.70 15.53
CA ILE A 735 -11.60 9.50 15.49
C ILE A 735 -10.39 9.71 16.38
N VAL A 736 -10.18 8.78 17.31
CA VAL A 736 -9.14 8.83 18.36
C VAL A 736 -7.95 7.89 18.10
N ALA A 737 -8.09 6.97 17.16
CA ALA A 737 -7.06 6.04 16.77
C ALA A 737 -7.21 5.67 15.29
N ASP A 738 -6.09 5.56 14.59
CA ASP A 738 -6.06 4.96 13.28
C ASP A 738 -5.97 3.43 13.43
N ALA A 739 -6.93 2.72 12.85
CA ALA A 739 -7.01 1.27 12.87
C ALA A 739 -7.18 0.77 11.44
N ALA A 740 -6.09 0.30 10.85
CA ALA A 740 -6.07 -0.11 9.45
C ALA A 740 -6.39 -1.59 9.26
N ILE A 741 -6.83 -1.92 8.05
CA ILE A 741 -7.06 -3.28 7.58
C ILE A 741 -6.23 -3.56 6.33
N GLN A 742 -5.97 -4.84 6.09
CA GLN A 742 -5.14 -5.28 4.97
C GLN A 742 -5.86 -5.12 3.63
N SER A 743 -5.19 -4.47 2.67
CA SER A 743 -5.62 -4.47 1.28
C SER A 743 -5.33 -5.83 0.63
N SER A 744 -6.14 -6.22 -0.36
CA SER A 744 -5.99 -7.48 -1.10
C SER A 744 -4.61 -7.56 -1.77
N PRO A 745 -3.91 -8.71 -1.71
CA PRO A 745 -2.67 -8.91 -2.44
C PRO A 745 -2.88 -9.12 -3.96
N ASP A 746 -4.13 -9.19 -4.44
CA ASP A 746 -4.42 -9.34 -5.87
C ASP A 746 -3.94 -8.11 -6.66
N MET A 747 -2.97 -8.33 -7.55
CA MET A 747 -2.40 -7.30 -8.43
C MET A 747 -3.39 -6.78 -9.49
N ASN A 748 -4.57 -7.40 -9.62
CA ASN A 748 -5.66 -6.91 -10.46
C ASN A 748 -6.70 -6.10 -9.69
N SER A 749 -6.53 -5.88 -8.38
CA SER A 749 -7.43 -5.09 -7.57
C SER A 749 -7.57 -3.67 -8.12
N ARG A 750 -8.80 -3.22 -8.36
CA ARG A 750 -9.02 -1.86 -8.90
C ARG A 750 -8.67 -0.74 -7.89
N TRP A 751 -8.29 -1.10 -6.66
CA TRP A 751 -7.76 -0.17 -5.66
C TRP A 751 -6.50 0.55 -6.14
N TYR A 752 -5.67 -0.07 -6.99
CA TYR A 752 -4.53 0.61 -7.58
C TYR A 752 -4.94 1.80 -8.47
N ASN A 753 -6.10 1.74 -9.15
CA ASN A 753 -6.62 2.88 -9.91
C ASN A 753 -6.97 4.05 -8.98
N TYR A 754 -7.65 3.74 -7.86
CA TYR A 754 -7.98 4.71 -6.84
C TYR A 754 -6.71 5.38 -6.26
N TYR A 755 -5.69 4.59 -5.95
CA TYR A 755 -4.42 5.10 -5.42
C TYR A 755 -3.72 6.05 -6.40
N ILE A 756 -3.70 5.74 -7.70
CA ILE A 756 -3.09 6.59 -8.73
C ILE A 756 -3.82 7.94 -8.86
N GLU A 757 -5.16 7.93 -8.89
CA GLU A 757 -5.94 9.18 -8.92
C GLU A 757 -5.80 9.96 -7.61
N GLY A 758 -5.80 9.26 -6.48
CA GLY A 758 -5.58 9.85 -5.16
C GLY A 758 -4.23 10.58 -5.07
N LEU A 759 -3.17 9.97 -5.63
CA LEU A 759 -1.85 10.58 -5.75
C LEU A 759 -1.89 11.84 -6.60
N ALA A 760 -2.50 11.76 -7.79
CA ALA A 760 -2.64 12.90 -8.69
C ALA A 760 -3.36 14.07 -8.00
N TRP A 761 -4.49 13.75 -7.37
CA TRP A 761 -5.36 14.71 -6.70
C TRP A 761 -4.65 15.39 -5.52
N ILE A 762 -3.89 14.65 -4.70
CA ILE A 762 -3.13 15.25 -3.58
C ILE A 762 -1.98 16.13 -4.08
N ILE A 763 -1.28 15.74 -5.15
CA ILE A 763 -0.24 16.61 -5.75
C ILE A 763 -0.86 17.92 -6.23
N GLU A 764 -2.02 17.87 -6.88
CA GLU A 764 -2.70 19.05 -7.40
C GLU A 764 -3.30 19.94 -6.29
N ASN A 765 -3.92 19.33 -5.27
CA ASN A 765 -4.71 20.07 -4.28
C ASN A 765 -3.94 20.46 -3.01
N ALA A 766 -2.97 19.64 -2.61
CA ALA A 766 -2.11 19.90 -1.44
C ALA A 766 -0.69 20.33 -1.84
N ASP A 767 -0.35 20.35 -3.13
CA ASP A 767 0.94 20.80 -3.67
C ASP A 767 2.15 20.02 -3.10
N ILE A 768 1.98 18.73 -2.81
CA ILE A 768 3.12 17.89 -2.37
C ILE A 768 4.14 17.72 -3.50
N ASP A 769 5.39 17.45 -3.15
CA ASP A 769 6.52 17.26 -4.06
C ASP A 769 6.90 15.79 -4.23
N GLY A 770 6.01 14.88 -3.85
CA GLY A 770 6.16 13.44 -4.06
C GLY A 770 6.06 12.63 -2.78
N LEU A 771 6.68 11.45 -2.79
CA LEU A 771 6.39 10.38 -1.85
C LEU A 771 7.62 9.90 -1.09
N TYR A 772 7.36 9.47 0.14
CA TYR A 772 8.17 8.51 0.87
C TYR A 772 7.42 7.17 0.82
N LEU A 773 8.02 6.16 0.18
CA LEU A 773 7.47 4.81 0.10
C LEU A 773 8.18 3.91 1.09
N ASP A 774 7.40 3.23 1.91
CA ASP A 774 7.85 2.36 2.99
C ASP A 774 7.28 0.96 2.78
N ASP A 775 8.06 0.13 2.08
CA ASP A 775 7.68 -1.19 1.59
C ASP A 775 6.35 -1.25 0.81
N VAL A 776 6.40 -1.69 -0.45
CA VAL A 776 5.24 -1.57 -1.36
C VAL A 776 4.89 -2.90 -2.00
N ALA A 777 3.59 -3.17 -2.10
CA ALA A 777 3.04 -4.47 -2.51
C ALA A 777 2.70 -4.57 -4.02
N TYR A 778 2.86 -3.48 -4.77
CA TYR A 778 2.67 -3.47 -6.23
C TYR A 778 3.97 -3.74 -6.99
N ASP A 779 3.88 -3.88 -8.31
CA ASP A 779 5.02 -4.08 -9.20
C ASP A 779 5.47 -2.80 -9.93
N ARG A 780 6.47 -2.96 -10.81
CA ARG A 780 7.00 -1.86 -11.64
C ARG A 780 5.97 -1.18 -12.53
N ARG A 781 4.89 -1.85 -12.94
CA ARG A 781 3.88 -1.30 -13.85
C ARG A 781 3.08 -0.22 -13.14
N ILE A 782 2.70 -0.47 -11.89
CA ILE A 782 2.03 0.54 -11.04
C ILE A 782 2.98 1.70 -10.75
N LEU A 783 4.24 1.44 -10.40
CA LEU A 783 5.20 2.53 -10.15
C LEU A 783 5.50 3.38 -11.41
N LYS A 784 5.60 2.75 -12.58
CA LYS A 784 5.72 3.45 -13.88
C LYS A 784 4.52 4.36 -14.11
N ARG A 785 3.31 3.86 -13.83
CA ARG A 785 2.06 4.63 -13.93
C ARG A 785 2.03 5.79 -12.93
N MET A 786 2.46 5.59 -11.68
CA MET A 786 2.63 6.66 -10.70
C MET A 786 3.56 7.75 -11.23
N ARG A 787 4.75 7.38 -11.74
CA ARG A 787 5.72 8.34 -12.26
C ARG A 787 5.16 9.19 -13.40
N ARG A 788 4.42 8.58 -14.33
CA ARG A 788 3.75 9.29 -15.44
C ARG A 788 2.77 10.32 -14.93
N VAL A 789 1.90 9.93 -13.99
CA VAL A 789 0.90 10.83 -13.41
C VAL A 789 1.55 11.95 -12.61
N MET A 790 2.61 11.65 -11.84
CA MET A 790 3.37 12.68 -11.14
C MET A 790 4.02 13.67 -12.10
N ASP A 791 4.62 13.20 -13.19
CA ASP A 791 5.23 14.08 -14.21
C ASP A 791 4.19 14.89 -14.98
N GLU A 792 2.99 14.34 -15.19
CA GLU A 792 1.85 15.03 -15.81
C GLU A 792 1.36 16.19 -14.92
N VAL A 793 1.14 15.94 -13.62
CA VAL A 793 0.58 16.92 -12.69
C VAL A 793 1.63 17.94 -12.22
N LYS A 794 2.81 17.46 -11.80
CA LYS A 794 3.88 18.30 -11.24
C LYS A 794 5.26 17.71 -11.54
N PRO A 795 5.89 18.10 -12.67
CA PRO A 795 7.24 17.68 -13.00
C PRO A 795 8.23 17.93 -11.86
N GLY A 796 9.13 16.97 -11.62
CA GLY A 796 10.16 17.10 -10.58
C GLY A 796 9.75 16.64 -9.18
N CYS A 797 8.58 16.00 -9.04
CA CYS A 797 8.27 15.22 -7.84
C CYS A 797 9.32 14.13 -7.58
N ILE A 798 9.53 13.80 -6.32
CA ILE A 798 10.58 12.90 -5.84
C ILE A 798 9.94 11.67 -5.17
N ILE A 799 10.44 10.48 -5.47
CA ILE A 799 10.10 9.25 -4.76
C ILE A 799 11.35 8.72 -4.07
N ASP A 800 11.27 8.50 -2.76
CA ASP A 800 12.27 7.68 -2.07
C ASP A 800 11.66 6.33 -1.72
N LEU A 801 12.48 5.29 -1.77
CA LEU A 801 12.07 3.95 -1.41
C LEU A 801 12.84 3.46 -0.19
N HIS A 802 12.10 3.12 0.84
CA HIS A 802 12.55 2.47 2.04
C HIS A 802 12.11 1.00 2.05
N SER A 803 12.88 0.17 2.74
CA SER A 803 12.54 -1.22 2.96
C SER A 803 13.12 -1.77 4.26
N ASN A 804 12.32 -2.59 4.91
CA ASN A 804 12.67 -3.39 6.07
C ASN A 804 13.12 -4.79 5.66
N THR A 805 14.26 -5.25 6.18
CA THR A 805 14.72 -6.63 5.93
C THR A 805 13.86 -7.71 6.58
N GLY A 806 12.88 -7.33 7.42
CA GLY A 806 11.78 -8.18 7.88
C GLY A 806 10.73 -8.45 6.79
N PHE A 807 10.68 -7.67 5.72
CA PHE A 807 9.78 -7.89 4.58
C PHE A 807 10.52 -8.21 3.27
N SER A 808 11.72 -7.67 3.07
CA SER A 808 12.54 -7.92 1.88
C SER A 808 14.00 -8.24 2.25
N LYS A 809 14.42 -9.50 2.09
CA LYS A 809 15.83 -9.88 2.22
C LYS A 809 16.60 -9.52 0.96
N GLY A 810 17.67 -8.73 1.09
CA GLY A 810 18.39 -8.16 -0.06
C GLY A 810 17.49 -7.22 -0.86
N PRO A 811 16.96 -6.14 -0.25
CA PRO A 811 15.95 -5.28 -0.88
C PRO A 811 16.42 -4.67 -2.20
N VAL A 812 17.73 -4.42 -2.36
CA VAL A 812 18.27 -3.90 -3.62
C VAL A 812 18.01 -4.82 -4.81
N ASN A 813 17.98 -6.14 -4.57
CA ASN A 813 17.71 -7.14 -5.59
C ASN A 813 16.20 -7.24 -5.86
N GLN A 814 15.38 -7.34 -4.80
CA GLN A 814 13.92 -7.47 -4.93
C GLN A 814 13.24 -6.23 -5.53
N TYR A 815 13.80 -5.04 -5.31
CA TYR A 815 13.27 -3.77 -5.83
C TYR A 815 14.00 -3.26 -7.08
N ALA A 816 14.86 -4.07 -7.73
CA ALA A 816 15.68 -3.60 -8.85
C ALA A 816 14.87 -2.92 -9.96
N GLU A 817 13.67 -3.43 -10.25
CA GLU A 817 12.78 -2.89 -11.27
C GLU A 817 12.13 -1.54 -10.92
N PHE A 818 12.29 -1.08 -9.68
CA PHE A 818 11.74 0.19 -9.20
C PHE A 818 12.71 1.34 -9.42
N PHE A 819 14.01 1.03 -9.54
CA PHE A 819 15.09 2.00 -9.67
C PHE A 819 14.93 3.00 -10.82
N PRO A 820 14.30 2.64 -11.95
CA PRO A 820 14.02 3.63 -12.99
C PRO A 820 13.17 4.81 -12.49
N TYR A 821 12.22 4.54 -11.60
CA TYR A 821 11.14 5.46 -11.25
C TYR A 821 11.34 6.18 -9.90
N ILE A 822 12.33 5.79 -9.09
CA ILE A 822 12.65 6.42 -7.81
C ILE A 822 13.87 7.34 -7.90
N ASN A 823 14.04 8.22 -6.93
CA ASN A 823 15.17 9.17 -6.86
C ASN A 823 16.23 8.72 -5.86
N LYS A 824 15.85 8.01 -4.79
CA LYS A 824 16.74 7.67 -3.69
C LYS A 824 16.34 6.38 -2.98
N VAL A 825 17.32 5.63 -2.46
CA VAL A 825 17.08 4.45 -1.62
C VAL A 825 17.36 4.74 -0.15
N TRP A 826 16.60 4.08 0.74
CA TRP A 826 16.79 4.14 2.19
C TRP A 826 16.54 2.76 2.83
N PHE A 827 17.16 1.73 2.28
CA PHE A 827 17.01 0.30 2.64
C PHE A 827 17.71 -0.14 3.94
N GLY A 828 18.09 0.82 4.78
CA GLY A 828 19.01 0.57 5.90
C GLY A 828 18.40 -0.07 7.14
N GLU A 829 17.13 -0.48 7.13
CA GLU A 829 16.49 -0.99 8.35
C GLU A 829 16.96 -2.42 8.69
N SER A 830 17.40 -2.59 9.93
CA SER A 830 18.13 -3.76 10.44
C SER A 830 19.50 -4.02 9.77
N PHE A 831 20.05 -3.07 9.01
CA PHE A 831 21.42 -3.20 8.49
C PHE A 831 22.43 -2.99 9.63
N VAL A 832 23.28 -3.98 9.89
CA VAL A 832 24.33 -3.88 10.91
C VAL A 832 25.60 -3.33 10.28
N TYR A 833 25.60 -2.03 10.00
CA TYR A 833 26.64 -1.28 9.28
C TYR A 833 28.09 -1.57 9.70
N ASN A 834 28.36 -1.73 11.01
CA ASN A 834 29.71 -2.03 11.52
C ASN A 834 30.22 -3.44 11.17
N LYS A 835 29.32 -4.38 10.85
CA LYS A 835 29.65 -5.75 10.44
C LYS A 835 29.72 -5.91 8.91
N MET A 836 29.15 -4.98 8.16
CA MET A 836 29.13 -5.03 6.70
C MET A 836 30.52 -4.80 6.10
N LYS A 837 30.87 -5.63 5.11
CA LYS A 837 32.08 -5.46 4.29
C LYS A 837 31.91 -4.27 3.32
N PRO A 838 33.00 -3.65 2.83
CA PRO A 838 32.91 -2.53 1.88
C PRO A 838 32.04 -2.81 0.64
N VAL A 839 32.08 -4.03 0.09
CA VAL A 839 31.26 -4.39 -1.07
C VAL A 839 29.77 -4.48 -0.71
N ASN A 840 29.45 -4.94 0.49
CA ASN A 840 28.06 -5.04 0.95
C ASN A 840 27.42 -3.65 1.07
N TRP A 841 28.18 -2.65 1.52
CA TRP A 841 27.74 -1.25 1.51
C TRP A 841 27.51 -0.73 0.08
N LEU A 842 28.47 -0.99 -0.83
CA LEU A 842 28.39 -0.57 -2.23
C LEU A 842 27.14 -1.14 -2.91
N VAL A 843 26.93 -2.44 -2.79
CA VAL A 843 25.87 -3.15 -3.52
C VAL A 843 24.51 -2.97 -2.84
N GLU A 844 24.40 -3.15 -1.52
CA GLU A 844 23.07 -3.22 -0.87
C GLU A 844 22.57 -1.89 -0.31
N SER A 845 23.46 -0.94 0.00
CA SER A 845 23.07 0.31 0.68
C SER A 845 23.25 1.56 -0.15
N SER A 846 24.28 1.63 -1.02
CA SER A 846 24.66 2.90 -1.65
C SER A 846 23.78 3.35 -2.81
N GLY A 847 23.15 2.41 -3.52
CA GLY A 847 22.43 2.67 -4.78
C GLY A 847 23.33 2.92 -6.00
N ILE A 848 24.65 3.10 -5.81
CA ILE A 848 25.60 3.51 -6.86
C ILE A 848 25.60 2.57 -8.07
N PRO A 849 25.70 1.22 -7.91
CA PRO A 849 25.71 0.30 -9.07
C PRO A 849 24.44 0.37 -9.93
N PHE A 850 23.37 0.95 -9.40
CA PHE A 850 22.06 1.01 -10.03
C PHE A 850 21.74 2.38 -10.63
N GLY A 851 22.60 3.38 -10.44
CA GLY A 851 22.35 4.74 -10.93
C GLY A 851 21.60 5.62 -9.93
N LEU A 852 21.69 5.30 -8.64
CA LEU A 852 21.03 5.99 -7.54
C LEU A 852 22.05 6.32 -6.44
N MET A 853 21.58 7.05 -5.42
CA MET A 853 22.28 7.24 -4.16
C MET A 853 21.40 6.81 -2.99
N GLY A 854 22.00 6.62 -1.82
CA GLY A 854 21.34 6.15 -0.61
C GLY A 854 21.58 7.01 0.61
N ASP A 855 20.76 6.78 1.65
CA ASP A 855 20.96 7.28 3.01
C ASP A 855 21.08 6.10 4.01
N MET A 856 21.59 6.37 5.21
CA MET A 856 21.66 5.38 6.30
C MET A 856 20.46 5.46 7.25
N LEU A 857 20.10 4.33 7.87
CA LEU A 857 18.94 4.24 8.77
C LEU A 857 19.29 3.60 10.12
N HIS A 858 19.41 2.27 10.18
CA HIS A 858 19.44 1.53 11.45
C HIS A 858 20.59 1.96 12.38
N ALA A 859 20.27 2.15 13.65
CA ALA A 859 21.15 2.63 14.71
C ALA A 859 21.91 3.93 14.36
N GLY A 860 21.30 4.79 13.53
CA GLY A 860 21.91 6.04 13.06
C GLY A 860 23.07 5.84 12.07
N GLY A 861 23.28 4.63 11.56
CA GLY A 861 24.31 4.34 10.57
C GLY A 861 25.73 4.26 11.13
N ASN A 862 26.71 4.41 10.23
CA ASN A 862 28.10 4.70 10.59
C ASN A 862 28.56 5.92 9.81
N GLN A 863 28.63 7.08 10.45
CA GLN A 863 28.96 8.35 9.80
C GLN A 863 30.32 8.34 9.08
N TRP A 864 31.32 7.60 9.59
CA TRP A 864 32.65 7.53 8.99
C TRP A 864 32.63 6.67 7.71
N LEU A 865 32.07 5.46 7.79
CA LEU A 865 32.03 4.53 6.68
C LEU A 865 31.00 4.92 5.63
N GLY A 866 29.87 5.52 6.02
CA GLY A 866 28.86 6.06 5.11
C GLY A 866 29.42 7.16 4.19
N MET A 867 30.33 8.00 4.71
CA MET A 867 31.00 9.02 3.92
C MET A 867 31.87 8.46 2.78
N GLN A 868 32.31 7.19 2.84
CA GLN A 868 32.99 6.53 1.72
C GLN A 868 32.10 6.43 0.47
N TYR A 869 30.77 6.47 0.64
CA TYR A 869 29.77 6.39 -0.42
C TYR A 869 28.96 7.68 -0.59
N GLY A 870 29.36 8.77 0.09
CA GLY A 870 28.64 10.05 0.07
C GLY A 870 27.33 10.04 0.87
N MET A 871 27.18 9.12 1.83
CA MET A 871 25.94 8.89 2.57
C MET A 871 25.97 9.50 3.97
N THR A 872 24.84 10.04 4.40
CA THR A 872 24.57 10.39 5.79
C THR A 872 23.26 9.73 6.27
N SER A 873 22.98 9.80 7.56
CA SER A 873 21.64 9.54 8.09
C SER A 873 20.74 10.75 7.86
N ARG A 874 19.42 10.58 7.91
CA ARG A 874 18.46 11.68 7.75
C ARG A 874 18.34 12.49 9.04
N TYR A 875 18.24 13.82 8.93
CA TYR A 875 18.19 14.69 10.11
C TYR A 875 16.87 14.50 10.88
N ALA A 876 16.97 14.54 12.22
CA ALA A 876 15.88 14.38 13.18
C ALA A 876 15.29 12.96 13.29
N TRP A 877 15.74 12.00 12.49
CA TRP A 877 15.33 10.59 12.61
C TRP A 877 15.79 10.01 13.95
N PHE A 878 14.91 9.27 14.62
CA PHE A 878 15.20 8.61 15.89
C PHE A 878 15.05 7.11 15.75
N THR A 879 16.10 6.37 16.09
CA THR A 879 16.18 4.92 15.85
C THR A 879 17.15 4.29 16.83
N GLU A 880 16.78 3.16 17.44
CA GLU A 880 17.59 2.44 18.44
C GLU A 880 18.21 3.34 19.54
N GLY A 881 17.45 4.34 20.03
CA GLY A 881 17.91 5.26 21.07
C GLY A 881 18.79 6.41 20.58
N ILE A 882 19.02 6.54 19.28
CA ILE A 882 19.92 7.52 18.66
C ILE A 882 19.10 8.54 17.86
N LYS A 883 19.30 9.83 18.17
CA LYS A 883 18.80 10.94 17.35
C LYS A 883 19.86 11.32 16.32
N CYS A 884 19.53 11.17 15.04
CA CYS A 884 20.46 11.41 13.94
C CYS A 884 20.69 12.92 13.70
N ASP A 885 21.96 13.34 13.67
CA ASP A 885 22.35 14.72 13.36
C ASP A 885 23.54 14.76 12.36
N PRO A 886 23.26 14.83 11.04
CA PRO A 886 24.28 14.86 10.01
C PRO A 886 24.82 16.28 9.72
N ARG A 887 24.27 17.34 10.33
CA ARG A 887 24.60 18.74 10.02
C ARG A 887 26.10 19.07 10.16
N PRO A 888 26.86 18.54 11.14
CA PRO A 888 28.29 18.76 11.19
C PRO A 888 29.03 18.28 9.93
N VAL A 889 28.59 17.18 9.31
CA VAL A 889 29.14 16.67 8.05
C VAL A 889 28.68 17.52 6.87
N TRP A 890 27.42 17.96 6.86
CA TRP A 890 26.91 18.88 5.83
C TRP A 890 27.67 20.20 5.79
N LYS A 891 28.08 20.74 6.95
CA LYS A 891 28.93 21.93 6.99
C LYS A 891 30.27 21.72 6.28
N VAL A 892 30.89 20.56 6.47
CA VAL A 892 32.15 20.19 5.80
C VAL A 892 31.95 20.07 4.29
N TRP A 893 30.83 19.49 3.87
CA TRP A 893 30.43 19.43 2.47
C TRP A 893 30.31 20.82 1.84
N ASP A 894 29.68 21.77 2.54
CA ASP A 894 29.52 23.15 2.07
C ASP A 894 30.85 23.91 2.06
N ASP A 895 31.63 23.84 3.14
CA ASP A 895 32.94 24.50 3.26
C ASP A 895 33.95 23.98 2.21
N PHE A 896 33.81 22.74 1.76
CA PHE A 896 34.59 22.17 0.65
C PHE A 896 34.02 22.54 -0.73
N GLY A 897 32.70 22.73 -0.83
CA GLY A 897 31.97 22.82 -2.09
C GLY A 897 31.81 21.46 -2.77
N ILE A 898 31.46 20.41 -2.00
CA ILE A 898 31.41 19.02 -2.47
C ILE A 898 30.42 18.79 -3.61
N ARG A 899 29.38 19.62 -3.71
CA ARG A 899 28.34 19.53 -4.74
C ARG A 899 28.89 19.67 -6.17
N ASP A 900 30.06 20.30 -6.30
CA ASP A 900 30.75 20.57 -7.56
C ASP A 900 31.97 19.63 -7.74
N ALA A 901 32.15 18.65 -6.85
CA ALA A 901 33.26 17.71 -6.87
C ALA A 901 32.90 16.41 -7.60
N TYR A 902 33.90 15.80 -8.25
CA TYR A 902 33.77 14.46 -8.83
C TYR A 902 34.13 13.40 -7.79
N MET A 903 33.25 12.43 -7.58
CA MET A 903 33.46 11.34 -6.63
C MET A 903 34.24 10.19 -7.27
N VAL A 904 35.34 9.77 -6.65
CA VAL A 904 36.16 8.62 -7.05
C VAL A 904 36.25 7.65 -5.90
N GLY A 905 35.41 6.62 -5.96
CA GLY A 905 35.32 5.59 -4.93
C GLY A 905 36.55 4.69 -4.88
N PHE A 906 36.78 4.07 -3.73
CA PHE A 906 37.84 3.07 -3.56
C PHE A 906 37.61 1.79 -4.39
N TRP A 907 36.40 1.59 -4.92
CA TRP A 907 36.00 0.44 -5.75
C TRP A 907 36.37 0.60 -7.24
N GLU A 908 36.82 1.79 -7.64
CA GLU A 908 37.33 2.01 -9.00
C GLU A 908 38.55 1.12 -9.27
N ASP A 909 38.75 0.69 -10.53
CA ASP A 909 39.91 -0.14 -10.90
C ASP A 909 41.24 0.55 -10.58
N ASN A 910 41.25 1.87 -10.68
CA ASN A 910 42.39 2.71 -10.35
C ASN A 910 41.92 3.87 -9.46
N PRO A 911 41.78 3.69 -8.14
CA PRO A 911 41.49 4.78 -7.23
C PRO A 911 42.61 5.83 -7.28
N ILE A 912 42.29 7.11 -7.07
CA ILE A 912 43.29 8.19 -7.15
C ILE A 912 44.19 8.22 -5.90
N VAL A 913 43.60 7.91 -4.75
CA VAL A 913 44.30 7.79 -3.48
C VAL A 913 44.00 6.41 -2.90
N THR A 914 45.02 5.72 -2.42
CA THR A 914 44.89 4.46 -1.69
C THR A 914 45.64 4.53 -0.36
N SER A 915 45.41 3.53 0.49
CA SER A 915 46.11 3.35 1.77
C SER A 915 47.15 2.23 1.65
N THR A 916 48.17 2.25 2.51
CA THR A 916 49.11 1.13 2.69
C THR A 916 48.49 -0.12 3.32
N ASP A 917 47.36 0.02 4.04
CA ASP A 917 46.60 -1.11 4.61
C ASP A 917 45.33 -1.36 3.79
N THR A 918 45.07 -2.63 3.48
CA THR A 918 43.97 -3.06 2.58
C THR A 918 42.58 -2.99 3.24
N GLU A 919 42.48 -2.95 4.56
CA GLU A 919 41.22 -2.78 5.30
C GLU A 919 40.83 -1.30 5.43
N VAL A 920 41.75 -0.38 5.16
CA VAL A 920 41.49 1.06 5.15
C VAL A 920 41.27 1.54 3.72
N LYS A 921 40.06 2.02 3.45
CA LYS A 921 39.63 2.50 2.14
C LYS A 921 39.67 4.02 2.06
N VAL A 922 39.86 4.55 0.86
CA VAL A 922 39.90 5.99 0.59
C VAL A 922 39.02 6.31 -0.62
N THR A 923 37.97 7.09 -0.40
CA THR A 923 37.16 7.71 -1.45
C THR A 923 37.58 9.17 -1.59
N SER A 924 37.84 9.61 -2.82
CA SER A 924 38.29 10.98 -3.12
C SER A 924 37.16 11.79 -3.76
N TYR A 925 36.91 13.00 -3.29
CA TYR A 925 36.03 13.98 -3.91
C TYR A 925 36.89 15.10 -4.48
N VAL A 926 37.01 15.14 -5.80
CA VAL A 926 38.04 15.90 -6.52
C VAL A 926 37.45 17.17 -7.13
N LYS A 927 38.07 18.31 -6.84
CA LYS A 927 37.94 19.58 -7.56
C LYS A 927 39.28 19.92 -8.22
N ASP A 928 39.33 20.97 -9.01
CA ASP A 928 40.53 21.33 -9.80
C ASP A 928 41.77 21.62 -8.95
N ASP A 929 41.61 22.25 -7.78
CA ASP A 929 42.68 22.71 -6.89
C ASP A 929 42.61 22.12 -5.47
N ARG A 930 41.61 21.27 -5.19
CA ARG A 930 41.33 20.77 -3.84
C ARG A 930 40.67 19.41 -3.87
N VAL A 931 41.03 18.54 -2.93
CA VAL A 931 40.43 17.21 -2.80
C VAL A 931 39.98 16.97 -1.36
N LEU A 932 38.77 16.45 -1.18
CA LEU A 932 38.32 15.90 0.09
C LEU A 932 38.54 14.39 0.05
N LEU A 933 39.37 13.87 0.96
CA LEU A 933 39.61 12.46 1.15
C LEU A 933 38.75 11.96 2.30
N SER A 934 37.82 11.05 2.02
CA SER A 934 37.17 10.26 3.06
C SER A 934 38.01 9.00 3.24
N ILE A 935 38.47 8.73 4.45
CA ILE A 935 39.23 7.54 4.84
C ILE A 935 38.37 6.73 5.80
N GLY A 936 38.25 5.41 5.60
CA GLY A 936 37.44 4.53 6.45
C GLY A 936 38.13 3.21 6.74
N ASN A 937 38.26 2.86 8.02
CA ASN A 937 38.82 1.59 8.48
C ASN A 937 37.71 0.56 8.72
N TYR A 938 37.64 -0.45 7.86
CA TYR A 938 36.67 -1.54 7.97
C TYR A 938 37.14 -2.68 8.89
N GLY A 939 38.40 -2.63 9.35
CA GLY A 939 38.95 -3.59 10.31
C GLY A 939 38.39 -3.43 11.71
N ASN A 940 38.73 -4.39 12.57
CA ASN A 940 38.31 -4.43 13.98
C ASN A 940 39.36 -3.84 14.94
N GLU A 941 40.49 -3.35 14.39
CA GLU A 941 41.61 -2.81 15.16
C GLU A 941 42.01 -1.43 14.62
N LEU A 942 42.76 -0.66 15.42
CA LEU A 942 43.38 0.57 14.97
C LEU A 942 44.41 0.26 13.88
N LYS A 943 44.44 1.08 12.84
CA LYS A 943 45.38 0.95 11.72
C LYS A 943 46.25 2.20 11.60
N GLU A 944 47.54 1.99 11.41
CA GLU A 944 48.50 3.03 11.07
C GLU A 944 48.79 2.96 9.58
N ILE A 945 48.47 4.03 8.85
CA ILE A 945 48.53 4.04 7.39
C ILE A 945 49.33 5.21 6.83
N ARG A 946 49.77 5.04 5.58
CA ARG A 946 50.21 6.13 4.73
C ARG A 946 49.33 6.19 3.49
N LEU A 947 49.18 7.39 2.93
CA LEU A 947 48.43 7.60 1.70
C LEU A 947 49.34 7.47 0.48
N ASN A 948 48.92 6.66 -0.48
CA ASN A 948 49.52 6.58 -1.80
C ASN A 948 48.69 7.44 -2.75
N ILE A 949 49.26 8.54 -3.24
CA ILE A 949 48.54 9.58 -4.01
C ILE A 949 49.04 9.61 -5.45
N ASP A 950 48.13 9.48 -6.42
CA ASP A 950 48.42 9.75 -7.83
C ASP A 950 48.36 11.26 -8.12
N TRP A 951 49.46 11.94 -7.84
CA TRP A 951 49.62 13.38 -8.04
C TRP A 951 49.40 13.82 -9.49
N LYS A 952 49.72 12.97 -10.47
CA LYS A 952 49.56 13.29 -11.88
C LYS A 952 48.08 13.39 -12.24
N ARG A 953 47.26 12.48 -11.73
CA ARG A 953 45.80 12.52 -11.94
C ARG A 953 45.14 13.65 -11.18
N LEU A 954 45.62 13.96 -9.98
CA LEU A 954 45.12 15.09 -9.20
C LEU A 954 45.52 16.46 -9.75
N LYS A 955 46.58 16.53 -10.56
CA LYS A 955 47.15 17.80 -11.05
C LYS A 955 47.59 18.75 -9.92
N ILE A 956 47.85 18.21 -8.72
CA ILE A 956 48.36 18.95 -7.56
C ILE A 956 49.87 18.73 -7.44
N SER A 957 50.63 19.79 -7.19
CA SER A 957 52.09 19.72 -6.98
C SER A 957 52.41 19.22 -5.56
N PRO A 958 53.11 18.09 -5.39
CA PRO A 958 53.45 17.57 -4.07
C PRO A 958 54.27 18.54 -3.23
N LYS A 959 55.05 19.44 -3.86
CA LYS A 959 55.90 20.40 -3.14
C LYS A 959 55.11 21.45 -2.36
N ASN A 960 53.89 21.75 -2.82
CA ASN A 960 53.05 22.78 -2.23
C ASN A 960 51.82 22.20 -1.52
N ALA A 961 51.60 20.88 -1.66
CA ALA A 961 50.43 20.21 -1.12
C ALA A 961 50.47 20.10 0.41
N ARG A 962 49.33 20.31 1.04
CA ARG A 962 49.12 20.19 2.49
C ARG A 962 47.94 19.27 2.76
N ILE A 963 48.02 18.51 3.85
CA ILE A 963 46.90 17.69 4.32
C ILE A 963 46.35 18.34 5.58
N LYS A 964 45.04 18.61 5.58
CA LYS A 964 44.35 19.25 6.71
C LYS A 964 43.12 18.47 7.12
N ALA A 965 43.01 18.13 8.39
CA ALA A 965 41.76 17.68 9.00
C ALA A 965 40.92 18.90 9.42
N PRO A 966 39.70 19.11 8.89
CA PRO A 966 38.75 20.02 9.51
C PRO A 966 38.27 19.47 10.86
N TYR A 967 37.89 20.37 11.77
CA TYR A 967 37.14 19.98 12.97
C TYR A 967 35.72 19.57 12.59
N ILE A 968 35.26 18.43 13.08
CA ILE A 968 33.90 17.94 12.84
C ILE A 968 33.36 17.38 14.16
N LYS A 969 32.38 18.08 14.74
CA LYS A 969 31.79 17.73 16.04
C LYS A 969 31.31 16.27 16.05
N GLY A 970 31.82 15.47 16.99
CA GLY A 970 31.44 14.06 17.15
C GLY A 970 32.06 13.11 16.12
N PHE A 971 32.94 13.60 15.24
CA PHE A 971 33.56 12.80 14.17
C PHE A 971 35.10 12.82 14.24
N GLN A 972 35.72 14.01 14.29
CA GLN A 972 37.18 14.20 14.40
C GLN A 972 37.57 15.60 14.91
N ASP A 973 38.79 15.74 15.45
CA ASP A 973 39.40 17.03 15.76
C ASP A 973 40.09 17.67 14.53
N ALA A 974 40.36 18.98 14.59
CA ALA A 974 41.15 19.65 13.56
C ALA A 974 42.64 19.30 13.69
N GLY A 975 43.34 19.23 12.55
CA GLY A 975 44.77 18.96 12.52
C GLY A 975 45.40 19.28 11.16
N GLU A 976 46.72 19.36 11.12
CA GLU A 976 47.51 19.44 9.89
C GLU A 976 48.49 18.27 9.88
N TYR A 977 48.65 17.63 8.73
CA TYR A 977 49.52 16.47 8.55
C TYR A 977 50.53 16.71 7.43
N SER A 978 51.73 16.20 7.62
CA SER A 978 52.73 16.14 6.54
C SER A 978 52.37 15.04 5.53
N LEU A 979 52.80 15.19 4.26
CA LEU A 979 52.51 14.20 3.20
C LEU A 979 53.05 12.80 3.51
N SER A 980 54.09 12.72 4.35
CA SER A 980 54.72 11.48 4.80
C SER A 980 54.37 11.17 6.25
N GLU A 981 53.27 11.67 6.78
CA GLU A 981 52.83 11.36 8.14
C GLU A 981 52.19 9.98 8.21
N ILE A 982 52.24 9.35 9.38
CA ILE A 982 51.49 8.13 9.66
C ILE A 982 50.16 8.57 10.25
N LEU A 983 49.05 8.15 9.62
CA LEU A 983 47.71 8.45 10.10
C LEU A 983 47.18 7.26 10.91
N SER A 984 46.75 7.52 12.14
CA SER A 984 46.07 6.52 12.97
C SER A 984 44.57 6.55 12.73
N VAL A 985 43.99 5.46 12.24
CA VAL A 985 42.56 5.33 11.94
C VAL A 985 41.95 4.26 12.85
N PRO A 986 41.11 4.63 13.83
CA PRO A 986 40.51 3.66 14.74
C PRO A 986 39.59 2.64 14.03
N ALA A 987 39.40 1.48 14.65
CA ALA A 987 38.50 0.44 14.17
C ALA A 987 37.09 0.99 13.88
N LYS A 988 36.52 0.64 12.72
CA LYS A 988 35.18 1.05 12.27
C LYS A 988 34.94 2.57 12.23
N LYS A 989 36.00 3.36 12.23
CA LYS A 989 35.96 4.83 12.11
C LYS A 989 36.76 5.28 10.89
N GLY A 990 36.94 6.59 10.76
CA GLY A 990 37.54 7.20 9.60
C GLY A 990 38.00 8.62 9.86
N LEU A 991 38.54 9.24 8.81
CA LEU A 991 38.97 10.63 8.78
C LEU A 991 38.44 11.30 7.51
N ILE A 992 38.16 12.58 7.59
CA ILE A 992 37.95 13.46 6.45
C ILE A 992 39.14 14.41 6.40
N LEU A 993 39.85 14.45 5.28
CA LEU A 993 41.02 15.31 5.09
C LEU A 993 40.84 16.14 3.82
N TYR A 994 41.33 17.38 3.86
CA TYR A 994 41.54 18.20 2.67
C TYR A 994 42.98 18.03 2.20
N LEU A 995 43.14 17.84 0.89
CA LEU A 995 44.41 17.92 0.19
C LEU A 995 44.34 19.14 -0.73
N GLU A 996 45.19 20.13 -0.45
CA GLU A 996 45.19 21.46 -1.10
C GLU A 996 46.61 21.95 -1.39
#